data_AF-A0A2V4VVD1-F1
#
_entry.id   AF-A0A2V4VVD1-F1
#
_cell.length_a   1.000
_cell.length_b   1.000
_cell.length_c   1.000
_cell.angle_alpha   90.00
_cell.angle_beta   90.00
_cell.angle_gamma   90.00
#
_symmetry.space_group_name_H-M   'P 1'
#
loop_
_entity.id
_entity.type
_entity.pdbx_description
1 polymer ?
#
loop_
_entity_poly.entity_id
_entity_poly.type
_entity_poly.pdbx_seq_one_letter_code
_entity_poly.pdbx_strand_id
1 'polypeptide(L)'
;MALQKPLTNFAAYLDGESEAQKLINTLADEIVNADIPRAEGGLDANRWKKVYESDGAKWVTYSKNYHKGIVGMYAHSDGKQYGVYKIPDWTGAKSHTGDSALDADGCLWEVGSIYYDEKIEGKPNPNSSNVGTTYGNYKTGRKIQVVQFSYQDNLTKETVYVDVPGCLVTVVQDSSVSEGYRAYLVRQVIGNLDGTTKPSAEWNQFEIITEMPTDWAYAIQLTPKGKYQYNFTRRVVSQYSSPYWDWASIVDSYYEPVKQTYKFDELYYTADVLNYATAQTVVKATPTVPSGIQSRDYYVMLEQPANDWNYINVYYGEGFEGKNEQGSESKTYDGICDPDSITLGKSPTVIDQLKAHYMYLVWNDPEALKPFVPPSTKWKLDYDEKTEIVSPAARFFHGRNSTTSWLPNKKRRPDYLVSYTLSVNNDRVVLVLEGDPSPNIHSYYRSFGYIGKIVPFNEFDHGGNFGVTVGMGDLRTDMTGYTKNDILTDLNPDVYAQYGEYTSNGMDSMSMLKTRSNVLFQRYYPAFISHLPNYPSVGKLPSGLSKLIVDSAGFQKSLWTGKYHASPIYLVHQAEGYRGYMDGVVAIYDHNLVNRDELIVDTEILKDPSKPSLGTWTEVYKFFSIKSPLNLFKHSPSPDVITIAFLKEIK
;
A
#
# COMPACT_ATOMS: atom_id res chain seq x y z
N MET A 1 -19.60 21.46 -49.84
CA MET A 1 -20.73 22.39 -49.63
C MET A 1 -20.86 22.51 -48.12
N ALA A 2 -20.71 23.69 -47.53
CA ALA A 2 -20.66 23.82 -46.06
C ALA A 2 -22.09 23.87 -45.51
N LEU A 3 -22.54 22.78 -44.91
CA LEU A 3 -23.77 22.76 -44.12
C LEU A 3 -23.61 23.75 -42.94
N GLN A 4 -24.69 24.42 -42.54
CA GLN A 4 -24.64 25.17 -41.27
C GLN A 4 -24.46 24.17 -40.14
N LYS A 5 -23.50 24.40 -39.24
CA LYS A 5 -23.27 23.50 -38.10
C LYS A 5 -24.26 23.82 -36.98
N PRO A 6 -24.86 22.81 -36.32
CA PRO A 6 -25.58 23.01 -35.08
C PRO A 6 -24.65 23.59 -34.01
N LEU A 7 -25.22 24.26 -33.01
CA LEU A 7 -24.47 24.84 -31.89
C LEU A 7 -23.85 23.76 -31.00
N THR A 8 -24.54 22.63 -30.86
CA THR A 8 -24.06 21.46 -30.12
C THR A 8 -23.19 20.59 -31.01
N ASN A 9 -22.09 20.08 -30.47
CA ASN A 9 -21.21 19.18 -31.20
C ASN A 9 -21.86 17.79 -31.38
N PHE A 10 -21.66 17.19 -32.55
CA PHE A 10 -22.00 15.79 -32.81
C PHE A 10 -21.26 14.88 -31.82
N ALA A 11 -21.94 13.84 -31.33
CA ALA A 11 -21.41 12.90 -30.37
C ALA A 11 -21.81 11.46 -30.72
N ALA A 12 -20.92 10.52 -30.40
CA ALA A 12 -21.23 9.10 -30.36
C ALA A 12 -22.06 8.80 -29.11
N TYR A 13 -23.00 7.87 -29.19
CA TYR A 13 -23.79 7.42 -28.06
C TYR A 13 -23.62 5.92 -27.87
N LEU A 14 -23.23 5.53 -26.65
CA LEU A 14 -22.84 4.17 -26.31
C LEU A 14 -23.63 3.75 -25.07
N ASP A 15 -24.16 2.54 -25.07
CA ASP A 15 -24.89 1.93 -23.96
C ASP A 15 -24.34 0.52 -23.74
N GLY A 16 -23.99 0.18 -22.50
CA GLY A 16 -23.42 -1.12 -22.18
C GLY A 16 -23.42 -1.44 -20.69
N GLU A 17 -22.81 -2.57 -20.34
CA GLU A 17 -22.64 -3.02 -18.97
C GLU A 17 -21.23 -3.58 -18.76
N SER A 18 -20.69 -3.41 -17.56
CA SER A 18 -19.40 -3.95 -17.16
C SER A 18 -19.48 -4.54 -15.75
N GLU A 19 -18.69 -5.56 -15.49
CA GLU A 19 -18.33 -5.90 -14.11
C GLU A 19 -17.61 -4.70 -13.46
N ALA A 20 -17.87 -4.43 -12.18
CA ALA A 20 -17.26 -3.29 -11.49
C ALA A 20 -15.73 -3.35 -11.49
N GLN A 21 -15.13 -4.53 -11.32
CA GLN A 21 -13.67 -4.70 -11.37
C GLN A 21 -13.05 -4.37 -12.73
N LYS A 22 -13.84 -4.39 -13.82
CA LYS A 22 -13.40 -4.06 -15.19
C LYS A 22 -13.87 -2.68 -15.66
N LEU A 23 -14.61 -1.96 -14.81
CA LEU A 23 -15.34 -0.76 -15.22
C LEU A 23 -14.42 0.33 -15.76
N ILE A 24 -13.30 0.60 -15.08
CA ILE A 24 -12.37 1.66 -15.51
C ILE A 24 -11.77 1.41 -16.89
N ASN A 25 -11.43 0.14 -17.21
CA ASN A 25 -10.86 -0.24 -18.50
C ASN A 25 -11.94 -0.22 -19.58
N THR A 26 -13.13 -0.72 -19.25
CA THR A 26 -14.28 -0.70 -20.18
C THR A 26 -14.66 0.73 -20.55
N LEU A 27 -14.80 1.63 -19.57
CA LEU A 27 -15.09 3.05 -19.85
C LEU A 27 -14.01 3.70 -20.71
N ALA A 28 -12.73 3.44 -20.42
CA ALA A 28 -11.64 3.97 -21.22
C ALA A 28 -11.67 3.46 -22.66
N ASP A 29 -11.90 2.16 -22.86
CA ASP A 29 -11.97 1.53 -24.18
C ASP A 29 -13.17 2.05 -24.99
N GLU A 30 -14.34 2.20 -24.36
CA GLU A 30 -15.52 2.79 -25.01
C GLU A 30 -15.28 4.24 -25.43
N ILE A 31 -14.60 5.04 -24.59
CA ILE A 31 -14.27 6.44 -24.90
C ILE A 31 -13.33 6.54 -26.10
N VAL A 32 -12.27 5.72 -26.15
CA VAL A 32 -11.23 5.83 -27.19
C VAL A 32 -11.63 5.17 -28.52
N ASN A 33 -12.57 4.23 -28.48
CA ASN A 33 -13.10 3.55 -29.66
C ASN A 33 -14.42 4.14 -30.17
N ALA A 34 -14.92 5.22 -29.54
CA ALA A 34 -16.16 5.87 -29.94
C ALA A 34 -16.11 6.40 -31.39
N ASP A 35 -17.12 6.03 -32.18
CA ASP A 35 -17.32 6.47 -33.56
C ASP A 35 -17.98 7.85 -33.61
N ILE A 36 -17.19 8.92 -33.56
CA ILE A 36 -17.68 10.31 -33.48
C ILE A 36 -18.28 10.74 -34.84
N PRO A 37 -19.57 11.08 -34.94
CA PRO A 37 -20.18 11.47 -36.21
C PRO A 37 -19.80 12.90 -36.66
N ARG A 38 -19.88 13.16 -37.98
CA ARG A 38 -19.69 14.49 -38.58
C ARG A 38 -20.96 15.02 -39.24
N ALA A 39 -21.07 16.35 -39.30
CA ALA A 39 -22.18 17.05 -39.95
C ALA A 39 -22.35 16.69 -41.43
N GLU A 40 -21.24 16.48 -42.16
CA GLU A 40 -21.26 16.13 -43.58
C GLU A 40 -21.50 14.62 -43.84
N GLY A 41 -21.71 13.83 -42.79
CA GLY A 41 -21.74 12.37 -42.84
C GLY A 41 -20.36 11.74 -42.66
N GLY A 42 -20.34 10.49 -42.18
CA GLY A 42 -19.12 9.77 -41.82
C GLY A 42 -18.62 10.08 -40.40
N LEU A 43 -17.38 9.69 -40.11
CA LEU A 43 -16.78 9.74 -38.78
C LEU A 43 -15.62 10.73 -38.68
N ASP A 44 -15.50 11.38 -37.52
CA ASP A 44 -14.35 12.16 -37.11
C ASP A 44 -13.30 11.28 -36.45
N ALA A 45 -12.04 11.68 -36.57
CA ALA A 45 -10.96 10.99 -35.88
C ALA A 45 -11.15 11.21 -34.37
N ASN A 46 -11.24 10.12 -33.63
CA ASN A 46 -11.29 10.18 -32.18
C ASN A 46 -9.95 10.71 -31.62
N ARG A 47 -10.02 11.76 -30.83
CA ARG A 47 -8.87 12.44 -30.21
C ARG A 47 -8.65 12.04 -28.76
N TRP A 48 -9.46 11.11 -28.24
CA TRP A 48 -9.19 10.41 -27.00
C TRP A 48 -8.22 9.26 -27.27
N LYS A 49 -7.24 9.07 -26.38
CA LYS A 49 -6.26 7.99 -26.49
C LYS A 49 -5.98 7.37 -25.13
N LYS A 50 -5.98 6.05 -25.03
CA LYS A 50 -5.51 5.35 -23.84
C LYS A 50 -3.98 5.45 -23.80
N VAL A 51 -3.44 6.00 -22.72
CA VAL A 51 -1.98 6.26 -22.58
C VAL A 51 -1.33 5.48 -21.45
N TYR A 52 -2.13 4.91 -20.55
CA TYR A 52 -1.65 4.09 -19.44
C TYR A 52 -2.76 3.18 -18.93
N GLU A 53 -2.37 1.99 -18.50
CA GLU A 53 -3.23 0.96 -17.93
C GLU A 53 -2.38 0.11 -16.98
N SER A 54 -2.88 -0.09 -15.77
CA SER A 54 -2.32 -0.97 -14.75
C SER A 54 -3.46 -1.63 -13.99
N ASP A 55 -3.35 -2.95 -13.81
CA ASP A 55 -4.31 -3.74 -13.03
C ASP A 55 -4.12 -3.56 -11.50
N GLY A 56 -3.20 -2.69 -11.10
CA GLY A 56 -2.76 -2.56 -9.71
C GLY A 56 -1.80 -3.69 -9.32
N ALA A 57 -1.13 -3.51 -8.20
CA ALA A 57 -0.12 -4.47 -7.74
C ALA A 57 -0.08 -4.54 -6.21
N LYS A 58 0.41 -5.66 -5.68
CA LYS A 58 0.66 -5.85 -4.24
C LYS A 58 2.04 -6.47 -4.05
N TRP A 59 2.88 -5.85 -3.22
CA TRP A 59 4.24 -6.34 -3.01
C TRP A 59 4.69 -6.17 -1.56
N VAL A 60 5.67 -6.99 -1.17
CA VAL A 60 6.20 -7.00 0.19
C VAL A 60 7.63 -6.48 0.18
N THR A 61 7.91 -5.58 1.11
CA THR A 61 9.26 -5.18 1.49
C THR A 61 9.54 -5.68 2.91
N TYR A 62 10.81 -5.71 3.28
CA TYR A 62 11.25 -6.32 4.54
C TYR A 62 12.07 -5.33 5.36
N SER A 63 11.95 -5.45 6.68
CA SER A 63 12.73 -4.68 7.64
C SER A 63 13.63 -5.59 8.47
N LYS A 64 14.87 -5.14 8.69
CA LYS A 64 15.89 -5.81 9.51
C LYS A 64 15.59 -5.61 11.01
N ASN A 65 15.53 -6.69 11.77
CA ASN A 65 15.33 -6.67 13.23
C ASN A 65 16.29 -7.64 13.93
N TYR A 66 16.36 -7.55 15.27
CA TYR A 66 17.23 -8.41 16.07
C TYR A 66 16.55 -8.96 17.33
N HIS A 67 16.69 -10.26 17.57
CA HIS A 67 16.46 -10.85 18.88
C HIS A 67 17.74 -10.71 19.72
N LYS A 68 17.65 -9.96 20.83
CA LYS A 68 18.83 -9.61 21.63
C LYS A 68 19.25 -10.75 22.54
N GLY A 69 20.55 -11.04 22.55
CA GLY A 69 21.18 -11.97 23.49
C GLY A 69 20.60 -13.39 23.47
N ILE A 70 20.21 -13.89 22.29
CA ILE A 70 19.72 -15.26 22.15
C ILE A 70 20.86 -16.26 22.33
N VAL A 71 20.53 -17.47 22.76
CA VAL A 71 21.51 -18.55 22.89
C VAL A 71 21.68 -19.23 21.52
N GLY A 72 22.92 -19.41 21.08
CA GLY A 72 23.23 -20.14 19.86
C GLY A 72 22.90 -21.62 19.97
N MET A 73 22.17 -22.14 18.99
CA MET A 73 21.73 -23.53 18.94
C MET A 73 22.13 -24.17 17.60
N TYR A 74 22.88 -25.26 17.67
CA TYR A 74 23.23 -26.09 16.52
C TYR A 74 22.13 -27.12 16.25
N ALA A 75 21.57 -27.13 15.05
CA ALA A 75 20.65 -28.16 14.60
C ALA A 75 21.45 -29.35 14.02
N HIS A 76 21.34 -30.51 14.66
CA HIS A 76 22.07 -31.72 14.25
C HIS A 76 21.22 -32.59 13.30
N SER A 77 21.88 -33.52 12.60
CA SER A 77 21.24 -34.44 11.64
C SER A 77 20.23 -35.41 12.27
N ASP A 78 20.20 -35.54 13.60
CA ASP A 78 19.21 -36.33 14.34
C ASP A 78 17.89 -35.56 14.62
N GLY A 79 17.80 -34.31 14.16
CA GLY A 79 16.65 -33.43 14.36
C GLY A 79 16.62 -32.72 15.72
N LYS A 80 17.63 -32.91 16.58
CA LYS A 80 17.74 -32.22 17.87
C LYS A 80 18.57 -30.94 17.76
N GLN A 81 18.36 -30.04 18.71
CA GLN A 81 19.13 -28.83 18.87
C GLN A 81 20.07 -28.93 20.07
N TYR A 82 21.32 -28.52 19.88
CA TYR A 82 22.38 -28.56 20.86
C TYR A 82 22.93 -27.16 21.12
N GLY A 83 23.15 -26.82 22.39
CA GLY A 83 23.71 -25.52 22.74
C GLY A 83 25.10 -25.31 22.15
N VAL A 84 25.40 -24.07 21.77
CA VAL A 84 26.73 -23.63 21.34
C VAL A 84 27.40 -22.86 22.48
N TYR A 85 28.67 -23.13 22.70
CA TYR A 85 29.52 -22.54 23.73
C TYR A 85 30.67 -21.80 23.07
N LYS A 86 31.02 -20.62 23.59
CA LYS A 86 32.17 -19.85 23.11
C LYS A 86 33.31 -20.04 24.10
N ILE A 87 34.39 -20.67 23.66
CA ILE A 87 35.55 -20.90 24.53
C ILE A 87 36.22 -19.55 24.84
N PRO A 88 36.34 -19.13 26.11
CA PRO A 88 37.03 -17.90 26.44
C PRO A 88 38.53 -18.05 26.27
N ASP A 89 39.23 -16.92 26.21
CA ASP A 89 40.69 -16.93 26.23
C ASP A 89 41.19 -17.27 27.65
N TRP A 90 41.65 -18.51 27.80
CA TRP A 90 42.27 -19.02 29.03
C TRP A 90 43.77 -19.22 28.89
N THR A 91 44.40 -18.71 27.84
CA THR A 91 45.85 -18.83 27.62
C THR A 91 46.65 -18.12 28.72
N GLY A 92 46.06 -17.08 29.32
CA GLY A 92 46.62 -16.35 30.45
C GLY A 92 46.27 -16.90 31.83
N ALA A 93 45.66 -18.08 31.96
CA ALA A 93 45.22 -18.62 33.24
C ALA A 93 46.39 -18.72 34.24
N LYS A 94 46.19 -18.16 35.45
CA LYS A 94 47.23 -18.08 36.49
C LYS A 94 46.79 -18.81 37.74
N SER A 95 47.66 -19.67 38.27
CA SER A 95 47.50 -20.33 39.55
C SER A 95 47.52 -19.32 40.72
N HIS A 96 47.20 -19.81 41.94
CA HIS A 96 47.18 -18.98 43.15
C HIS A 96 48.54 -18.33 43.50
N THR A 97 49.65 -18.85 42.97
CA THR A 97 51.00 -18.27 43.14
C THR A 97 51.32 -17.19 42.11
N GLY A 98 50.48 -17.00 41.09
CA GLY A 98 50.72 -16.09 39.97
C GLY A 98 51.42 -16.74 38.77
N ASP A 99 51.84 -18.00 38.88
CA ASP A 99 52.44 -18.78 37.79
C ASP A 99 51.38 -19.25 36.78
N SER A 100 51.80 -19.62 35.56
CA SER A 100 50.89 -20.20 34.56
C SER A 100 50.18 -21.44 35.13
N ALA A 101 48.87 -21.53 34.91
CA ALA A 101 48.09 -22.71 35.27
C ALA A 101 48.07 -23.79 34.17
N LEU A 102 48.60 -23.47 32.99
CA LEU A 102 48.71 -24.39 31.87
C LEU A 102 49.88 -25.34 32.06
N ASP A 103 49.73 -26.59 31.62
CA ASP A 103 50.86 -27.49 31.46
C ASP A 103 51.69 -27.16 30.20
N ALA A 104 52.79 -27.91 29.99
CA ALA A 104 53.68 -27.69 28.84
C ALA A 104 52.99 -27.90 27.48
N ASP A 105 51.89 -28.64 27.45
CA ASP A 105 51.10 -28.89 26.24
C ASP A 105 50.00 -27.83 26.04
N GLY A 106 49.88 -26.84 26.93
CA GLY A 106 48.83 -25.82 26.88
C GLY A 106 47.48 -26.26 27.47
N CYS A 107 47.43 -27.33 28.26
CA CYS A 107 46.19 -27.84 28.82
C CYS A 107 45.90 -27.29 30.24
N LEU A 108 44.63 -27.07 30.54
CA LEU A 108 44.13 -26.85 31.91
C LEU A 108 43.64 -28.15 32.52
N TRP A 109 44.00 -28.40 33.76
CA TRP A 109 43.61 -29.62 34.49
C TRP A 109 42.31 -29.41 35.29
N GLU A 110 41.42 -30.41 35.24
CA GLU A 110 40.27 -30.49 36.16
C GLU A 110 40.81 -30.75 37.58
N VAL A 111 40.28 -30.02 38.55
CA VAL A 111 40.65 -30.15 39.96
C VAL A 111 39.46 -30.57 40.82
N GLY A 112 39.71 -31.50 41.74
CA GLY A 112 38.70 -31.94 42.71
C GLY A 112 38.51 -30.93 43.84
N SER A 113 37.28 -30.79 44.34
CA SER A 113 36.98 -30.01 45.56
C SER A 113 37.27 -30.82 46.83
N ILE A 114 38.46 -31.44 46.89
CA ILE A 114 38.83 -32.34 47.98
C ILE A 114 39.77 -31.58 48.92
N TYR A 115 39.40 -31.58 50.20
CA TYR A 115 40.14 -30.89 51.26
C TYR A 115 41.52 -31.53 51.53
N TYR A 116 41.61 -32.86 51.41
CA TYR A 116 42.86 -33.62 51.53
C TYR A 116 42.70 -35.00 50.88
N ASP A 117 43.66 -35.42 50.05
CA ASP A 117 43.70 -36.78 49.51
C ASP A 117 44.97 -37.49 50.01
N GLU A 118 44.79 -38.41 50.97
CA GLU A 118 45.89 -39.15 51.59
C GLU A 118 46.72 -39.95 50.57
N LYS A 119 46.10 -40.40 49.45
CA LYS A 119 46.81 -41.13 48.40
C LYS A 119 47.73 -40.23 47.59
N ILE A 120 47.34 -38.98 47.35
CA ILE A 120 48.12 -38.04 46.54
C ILE A 120 49.24 -37.41 47.39
N GLU A 121 48.94 -37.08 48.64
CA GLU A 121 49.90 -36.47 49.57
C GLU A 121 50.89 -37.48 50.17
N GLY A 122 50.62 -38.78 50.01
CA GLY A 122 51.46 -39.87 50.52
C GLY A 122 51.58 -39.86 52.05
N LYS A 123 50.64 -39.19 52.74
CA LYS A 123 50.62 -38.93 54.18
C LYS A 123 49.17 -38.98 54.69
N PRO A 124 48.93 -39.33 55.98
CA PRO A 124 47.58 -39.37 56.54
C PRO A 124 47.00 -37.96 56.76
N ASN A 125 45.66 -37.86 56.77
CA ASN A 125 44.87 -36.64 56.89
C ASN A 125 45.34 -35.78 58.08
N PRO A 126 45.57 -34.47 57.92
CA PRO A 126 46.12 -33.66 58.99
C PRO A 126 45.17 -33.59 60.20
N ASN A 127 45.69 -33.78 61.41
CA ASN A 127 44.97 -33.45 62.64
C ASN A 127 44.66 -31.92 62.67
N SER A 128 43.60 -31.55 63.38
CA SER A 128 42.95 -30.23 63.51
C SER A 128 43.86 -29.00 63.67
N SER A 129 45.16 -29.16 63.94
CA SER A 129 46.17 -28.11 64.01
C SER A 129 46.80 -27.69 62.67
N ASN A 130 46.62 -28.46 61.59
CA ASN A 130 47.12 -28.14 60.24
C ASN A 130 46.00 -27.81 59.24
N VAL A 131 44.80 -27.55 59.75
CA VAL A 131 43.63 -27.27 58.92
C VAL A 131 43.70 -25.86 58.34
N GLY A 132 44.24 -25.75 57.12
CA GLY A 132 44.10 -24.56 56.27
C GLY A 132 45.38 -23.92 55.72
N THR A 133 46.49 -24.64 55.59
CA THR A 133 47.71 -24.14 54.93
C THR A 133 47.85 -24.50 53.44
N THR A 134 47.09 -25.48 52.92
CA THR A 134 47.03 -25.78 51.48
C THR A 134 45.69 -26.43 51.13
N TYR A 135 44.75 -25.67 50.54
CA TYR A 135 43.72 -26.29 49.70
C TYR A 135 44.41 -26.71 48.40
N GLY A 136 44.53 -28.01 48.15
CA GLY A 136 45.29 -28.54 47.02
C GLY A 136 44.49 -28.54 45.72
N ASN A 137 45.11 -28.11 44.61
CA ASN A 137 44.62 -28.33 43.26
C ASN A 137 44.83 -29.81 42.85
N TYR A 138 44.13 -30.74 43.49
CA TYR A 138 44.25 -32.17 43.19
C TYR A 138 43.72 -32.44 41.79
N LYS A 139 44.64 -32.68 40.85
CA LYS A 139 44.32 -33.02 39.47
C LYS A 139 43.57 -34.34 39.45
N THR A 140 42.38 -34.36 38.85
CA THR A 140 41.58 -35.59 38.71
C THR A 140 42.17 -36.55 37.67
N GLY A 141 43.19 -36.11 36.92
CA GLY A 141 43.73 -36.81 35.76
C GLY A 141 43.12 -36.36 34.43
N ARG A 142 42.09 -35.51 34.45
CA ARG A 142 41.45 -34.96 33.24
C ARG A 142 41.96 -33.56 32.93
N LYS A 143 42.07 -33.22 31.64
CA LYS A 143 42.57 -31.92 31.17
C LYS A 143 41.86 -31.47 29.91
N ILE A 144 41.80 -30.17 29.66
CA ILE A 144 41.26 -29.59 28.42
C ILE A 144 42.34 -28.77 27.73
N GLN A 145 42.50 -28.94 26.42
CA GLN A 145 43.40 -28.13 25.59
C GLN A 145 42.79 -26.75 25.37
N VAL A 146 43.51 -25.67 25.73
CA VAL A 146 43.00 -24.28 25.69
C VAL A 146 43.86 -23.32 24.88
N VAL A 147 44.97 -23.79 24.31
CA VAL A 147 45.87 -22.99 23.45
C VAL A 147 45.58 -23.28 21.98
N GLN A 148 45.93 -24.47 21.50
CA GLN A 148 45.81 -24.84 20.09
C GLN A 148 45.64 -26.35 19.97
N PHE A 149 44.89 -26.81 18.97
CA PHE A 149 44.89 -28.20 18.54
C PHE A 149 45.02 -28.28 17.02
N SER A 150 45.44 -29.44 16.51
CA SER A 150 45.48 -29.68 15.08
C SER A 150 44.52 -30.79 14.67
N TYR A 151 44.02 -30.71 13.45
CA TYR A 151 43.26 -31.76 12.80
C TYR A 151 43.70 -31.92 11.35
N GLN A 152 43.36 -33.06 10.75
CA GLN A 152 43.57 -33.32 9.34
C GLN A 152 42.32 -32.90 8.57
N ASP A 153 42.46 -31.96 7.64
CA ASP A 153 41.35 -31.56 6.79
C ASP A 153 40.90 -32.74 5.91
N ASN A 154 39.60 -33.05 5.94
CA ASN A 154 39.07 -34.22 5.26
C ASN A 154 39.16 -34.13 3.73
N LEU A 155 39.17 -32.92 3.17
CA LEU A 155 39.24 -32.64 1.74
C LEU A 155 40.69 -32.48 1.25
N THR A 156 41.49 -31.65 1.91
CA THR A 156 42.85 -31.31 1.45
C THR A 156 43.92 -32.25 1.99
N LYS A 157 43.63 -33.01 3.06
CA LYS A 157 44.60 -33.85 3.79
C LYS A 157 45.77 -33.06 4.38
N GLU A 158 45.59 -31.77 4.61
CA GLU A 158 46.59 -30.92 5.27
C GLU A 158 46.34 -30.86 6.78
N THR A 159 47.42 -30.73 7.55
CA THR A 159 47.34 -30.45 8.99
C THR A 159 46.94 -29.00 9.19
N VAL A 160 45.74 -28.77 9.73
CA VAL A 160 45.26 -27.43 10.08
C VAL A 160 45.41 -27.24 11.59
N TYR A 161 46.00 -26.11 11.98
CA TYR A 161 46.14 -25.70 13.37
C TYR A 161 45.04 -24.71 13.73
N VAL A 162 44.31 -24.96 14.81
CA VAL A 162 43.18 -24.16 15.28
C VAL A 162 43.49 -23.60 16.66
N ASP A 163 43.51 -22.28 16.76
CA ASP A 163 43.62 -21.58 18.04
C ASP A 163 42.29 -21.72 18.79
N VAL A 164 42.35 -22.27 20.00
CA VAL A 164 41.17 -22.57 20.82
C VAL A 164 40.44 -21.31 21.33
N PRO A 165 41.13 -20.21 21.71
CA PRO A 165 40.45 -19.01 22.19
C PRO A 165 39.42 -18.44 21.20
N GLY A 166 38.19 -18.23 21.67
CA GLY A 166 37.10 -17.67 20.89
C GLY A 166 36.36 -18.66 19.99
N CYS A 167 36.82 -19.92 19.88
CA CYS A 167 36.15 -20.96 19.11
C CYS A 167 34.74 -21.25 19.62
N LEU A 168 33.85 -21.61 18.71
CA LEU A 168 32.50 -22.05 19.03
C LEU A 168 32.44 -23.58 19.03
N VAL A 169 31.87 -24.15 20.09
CA VAL A 169 31.80 -25.60 20.28
C VAL A 169 30.39 -26.04 20.61
N THR A 170 29.98 -27.17 20.07
CA THR A 170 28.74 -27.84 20.45
C THR A 170 29.03 -29.27 20.89
N VAL A 171 28.22 -29.80 21.81
CA VAL A 171 28.35 -31.17 22.30
C VAL A 171 27.08 -31.94 21.96
N VAL A 172 27.25 -32.97 21.14
CA VAL A 172 26.16 -33.77 20.58
C VAL A 172 26.17 -35.15 21.24
N GLN A 173 24.98 -35.72 21.43
CA GLN A 173 24.84 -37.08 21.93
C GLN A 173 25.22 -38.09 20.84
N ASP A 174 26.13 -39.00 21.13
CA ASP A 174 26.57 -40.03 20.20
C ASP A 174 26.77 -41.36 20.92
N SER A 175 25.88 -42.33 20.64
CA SER A 175 25.93 -43.67 21.22
C SER A 175 27.04 -44.56 20.69
N SER A 176 27.78 -44.13 19.65
CA SER A 176 28.92 -44.88 19.08
C SER A 176 30.20 -44.77 19.91
N VAL A 177 30.27 -43.80 20.82
CA VAL A 177 31.42 -43.58 21.71
C VAL A 177 31.08 -44.00 23.14
N SER A 178 32.07 -44.50 23.88
CA SER A 178 31.92 -45.00 25.25
C SER A 178 31.36 -43.96 26.22
N GLU A 179 31.65 -42.69 25.97
CA GLU A 179 31.27 -41.53 26.76
C GLU A 179 29.84 -41.06 26.46
N GLY A 180 29.23 -41.51 25.35
CA GLY A 180 27.88 -41.13 24.92
C GLY A 180 27.76 -39.73 24.30
N TYR A 181 28.86 -38.97 24.17
CA TYR A 181 28.87 -37.60 23.64
C TYR A 181 30.14 -37.30 22.84
N ARG A 182 30.02 -36.45 21.82
CA ARG A 182 31.16 -35.85 21.08
C ARG A 182 31.08 -34.34 21.06
N ALA A 183 32.24 -33.69 21.13
CA ALA A 183 32.36 -32.24 21.00
C ALA A 183 32.83 -31.89 19.59
N TYR A 184 32.19 -30.90 18.97
CA TYR A 184 32.51 -30.44 17.62
C TYR A 184 32.84 -28.95 17.63
N LEU A 185 33.87 -28.59 16.88
CA LEU A 185 34.15 -27.22 16.50
C LEU A 185 33.12 -26.82 15.45
N VAL A 186 32.39 -25.73 15.70
CA VAL A 186 31.40 -25.20 14.77
C VAL A 186 31.77 -23.79 14.34
N ARG A 187 31.32 -23.39 13.15
CA ARG A 187 31.29 -21.99 12.74
C ARG A 187 29.85 -21.53 12.52
N GLN A 188 29.60 -20.29 12.87
CA GLN A 188 28.33 -19.63 12.59
C GLN A 188 28.30 -19.19 11.12
N VAL A 189 27.22 -19.52 10.44
CA VAL A 189 27.08 -19.33 9.00
C VAL A 189 25.69 -18.82 8.64
N ILE A 190 25.53 -18.36 7.41
CA ILE A 190 24.25 -18.16 6.76
C ILE A 190 24.27 -18.92 5.43
N GLY A 191 23.16 -19.60 5.11
CA GLY A 191 22.98 -20.23 3.80
C GLY A 191 22.94 -19.20 2.66
N ASN A 192 23.28 -19.64 1.46
CA ASN A 192 22.95 -18.99 0.20
C ASN A 192 21.77 -19.72 -0.44
N LEU A 193 21.10 -19.08 -1.40
CA LEU A 193 19.96 -19.70 -2.10
C LEU A 193 20.34 -20.92 -2.97
N ASP A 194 21.63 -21.09 -3.28
CA ASP A 194 22.17 -22.26 -4.00
C ASP A 194 22.52 -23.44 -3.07
N GLY A 195 22.30 -23.30 -1.75
CA GLY A 195 22.60 -24.31 -0.74
C GLY A 195 24.02 -24.25 -0.17
N THR A 196 24.90 -23.37 -0.68
CA THR A 196 26.21 -23.12 -0.06
C THR A 196 26.07 -22.27 1.20
N THR A 197 27.12 -22.17 2.02
CA THR A 197 27.11 -21.36 3.25
C THR A 197 28.27 -20.37 3.25
N LYS A 198 28.10 -19.25 3.96
CA LYS A 198 29.17 -18.27 4.23
C LYS A 198 29.18 -17.87 5.70
N PRO A 199 30.33 -17.43 6.26
CA PRO A 199 30.41 -16.98 7.65
C PRO A 199 29.41 -15.86 7.96
N SER A 200 28.78 -15.93 9.13
CA SER A 200 27.87 -14.89 9.65
C SER A 200 27.99 -14.80 11.17
N ALA A 201 27.95 -13.59 11.72
CA ALA A 201 27.94 -13.37 13.18
C ALA A 201 26.52 -13.14 13.74
N GLU A 202 25.53 -12.98 12.86
CA GLU A 202 24.17 -12.56 13.22
C GLU A 202 23.12 -13.64 12.91
N TRP A 203 23.49 -14.77 12.29
CA TRP A 203 22.53 -15.79 11.84
C TRP A 203 22.58 -17.04 12.71
N ASN A 204 21.43 -17.56 13.14
CA ASN A 204 21.36 -18.72 14.03
C ASN A 204 21.44 -20.05 13.28
N GLN A 205 22.54 -20.22 12.54
CA GLN A 205 22.87 -21.44 11.82
C GLN A 205 24.35 -21.72 12.05
N PHE A 206 24.65 -22.97 12.34
CA PHE A 206 26.00 -23.43 12.64
C PHE A 206 26.29 -24.70 11.85
N GLU A 207 27.54 -24.86 11.44
CA GLU A 207 28.01 -26.07 10.77
C GLU A 207 29.28 -26.60 11.44
N ILE A 208 29.43 -27.92 11.43
CA ILE A 208 30.59 -28.61 11.97
C ILE A 208 31.78 -28.38 11.05
N ILE A 209 32.90 -27.95 11.62
CA ILE A 209 34.21 -27.88 10.96
C ILE A 209 34.96 -29.19 11.18
N THR A 210 35.11 -29.59 12.45
CA THR A 210 35.85 -30.79 12.86
C THR A 210 35.45 -31.24 14.26
N GLU A 211 35.85 -32.44 14.65
CA GLU A 211 35.75 -32.92 16.03
C GLU A 211 36.77 -32.19 16.93
N MET A 212 36.35 -31.80 18.14
CA MET A 212 37.22 -31.26 19.18
C MET A 212 37.91 -32.40 19.94
N PRO A 213 39.03 -32.15 20.64
CA PRO A 213 39.60 -33.12 21.58
C PRO A 213 38.53 -33.65 22.55
N THR A 214 38.53 -34.97 22.80
CA THR A 214 37.48 -35.70 23.53
C THR A 214 37.16 -35.14 24.91
N ASP A 215 38.15 -34.54 25.57
CA ASP A 215 37.99 -33.94 26.90
C ASP A 215 36.96 -32.79 26.95
N TRP A 216 36.71 -32.11 25.83
CA TRP A 216 35.72 -31.02 25.76
C TRP A 216 34.29 -31.52 25.88
N ALA A 217 33.97 -32.71 25.37
CA ALA A 217 32.65 -33.31 25.54
C ALA A 217 32.38 -33.61 27.02
N TYR A 218 33.39 -34.12 27.71
CA TYR A 218 33.34 -34.36 29.14
C TYR A 218 33.17 -33.06 29.94
N ALA A 219 33.96 -32.04 29.60
CA ALA A 219 34.02 -30.76 30.30
C ALA A 219 32.71 -29.95 30.24
N ILE A 220 31.96 -30.07 29.15
CA ILE A 220 30.71 -29.34 28.94
C ILE A 220 29.50 -30.16 29.39
N GLN A 221 29.43 -31.45 29.05
CA GLN A 221 28.18 -32.22 29.19
C GLN A 221 28.20 -33.27 30.30
N LEU A 222 29.32 -33.98 30.50
CA LEU A 222 29.38 -35.08 31.48
C LEU A 222 29.64 -34.60 32.90
N THR A 223 30.41 -33.51 33.05
CA THR A 223 30.67 -32.89 34.36
C THR A 223 30.43 -31.40 34.28
N PRO A 224 29.17 -30.95 34.20
CA PRO A 224 28.82 -29.55 33.99
C PRO A 224 29.12 -28.65 35.19
N LYS A 225 29.72 -29.17 36.26
CA LYS A 225 30.28 -28.41 37.39
C LYS A 225 31.78 -28.62 37.55
N GLY A 226 32.43 -29.16 36.51
CA GLY A 226 33.86 -29.40 36.48
C GLY A 226 34.59 -28.06 36.60
N LYS A 227 35.40 -27.94 37.65
CA LYS A 227 36.20 -26.75 37.90
C LYS A 227 37.58 -27.00 37.34
N TYR A 228 37.98 -26.17 36.38
CA TYR A 228 39.32 -26.17 35.85
C TYR A 228 40.07 -25.08 36.61
N GLN A 229 41.07 -25.49 37.39
CA GLN A 229 41.81 -24.69 38.36
C GLN A 229 40.99 -24.18 39.58
N TYR A 230 41.64 -24.12 40.75
CA TYR A 230 41.12 -23.48 41.97
C TYR A 230 42.17 -22.50 42.53
N ASN A 231 41.75 -21.27 42.83
CA ASN A 231 42.57 -20.29 43.55
C ASN A 231 42.04 -20.15 44.97
N PHE A 232 42.74 -20.70 45.94
CA PHE A 232 42.45 -20.48 47.35
C PHE A 232 43.46 -19.49 47.92
N THR A 233 43.00 -18.43 48.57
CA THR A 233 43.86 -17.65 49.47
C THR A 233 43.14 -17.50 50.81
N ARG A 234 43.60 -18.26 51.82
CA ARG A 234 43.30 -17.94 53.21
C ARG A 234 44.41 -17.04 53.72
N ARG A 235 44.11 -15.81 54.10
CA ARG A 235 45.00 -15.08 55.00
C ARG A 235 44.60 -15.47 56.41
N VAL A 236 45.42 -16.28 57.08
CA VAL A 236 45.29 -16.46 58.53
C VAL A 236 45.73 -15.14 59.15
N VAL A 237 44.77 -14.32 59.60
CA VAL A 237 45.11 -13.19 60.46
C VAL A 237 45.29 -13.77 61.85
N SER A 238 46.54 -13.90 62.30
CA SER A 238 46.79 -14.23 63.70
C SER A 238 46.38 -13.04 64.55
N GLN A 239 45.15 -13.04 65.07
CA GLN A 239 44.86 -12.23 66.25
C GLN A 239 45.13 -13.09 67.49
N TYR A 240 45.99 -12.56 68.36
CA TYR A 240 46.61 -13.27 69.48
C TYR A 240 45.64 -13.65 70.63
N SER A 241 44.32 -13.53 70.46
CA SER A 241 43.39 -13.67 71.59
C SER A 241 41.90 -13.88 71.23
N SER A 242 41.57 -14.74 70.26
CA SER A 242 40.19 -15.26 70.12
C SER A 242 40.19 -16.79 69.96
N PRO A 243 39.43 -17.55 70.77
CA PRO A 243 39.25 -18.99 70.59
C PRO A 243 38.21 -19.33 69.51
N TYR A 244 37.59 -18.33 68.88
CA TYR A 244 36.65 -18.52 67.77
C TYR A 244 37.32 -18.09 66.46
N TRP A 245 37.49 -19.07 65.58
CA TRP A 245 37.98 -18.90 64.22
C TRP A 245 36.98 -18.05 63.44
N ASP A 246 37.38 -16.85 63.01
CA ASP A 246 36.59 -16.09 62.04
C ASP A 246 36.94 -16.57 60.63
N TRP A 247 35.94 -17.08 59.92
CA TRP A 247 36.10 -17.68 58.59
C TRP A 247 36.13 -16.54 57.56
N ALA A 248 37.32 -16.10 57.14
CA ALA A 248 37.43 -15.16 56.02
C ALA A 248 36.87 -15.78 54.73
N SER A 249 36.23 -14.96 53.90
CA SER A 249 35.53 -15.37 52.68
C SER A 249 36.46 -16.02 51.66
N ILE A 250 35.99 -17.13 51.08
CA ILE A 250 36.64 -17.86 49.98
C ILE A 250 36.52 -17.01 48.70
N VAL A 251 37.63 -16.72 48.02
CA VAL A 251 37.61 -16.14 46.66
C VAL A 251 37.64 -17.28 45.66
N ASP A 252 36.46 -17.79 45.33
CA ASP A 252 36.26 -18.81 44.30
C ASP A 252 36.58 -18.22 42.91
N SER A 253 37.78 -18.45 42.36
CA SER A 253 38.02 -18.29 40.92
C SER A 253 38.37 -19.64 40.29
N TYR A 254 37.51 -20.06 39.36
CA TYR A 254 37.60 -21.29 38.59
C TYR A 254 37.15 -21.02 37.15
N TYR A 255 37.66 -21.82 36.22
CA TYR A 255 37.27 -21.78 34.82
C TYR A 255 36.22 -22.86 34.56
N GLU A 256 35.02 -22.43 34.16
CA GLU A 256 33.87 -23.31 33.94
C GLU A 256 33.40 -23.21 32.49
N PRO A 257 33.69 -24.24 31.66
CA PRO A 257 33.24 -24.32 30.26
C PRO A 257 31.73 -24.14 30.09
N VAL A 258 30.94 -24.70 31.00
CA VAL A 258 29.47 -24.66 30.91
C VAL A 258 28.83 -23.28 31.06
N LYS A 259 29.53 -22.33 31.70
CA LYS A 259 29.02 -20.96 31.87
C LYS A 259 29.26 -20.10 30.64
N GLN A 260 29.93 -20.65 29.63
CA GLN A 260 30.36 -19.93 28.42
C GLN A 260 29.36 -20.14 27.27
N THR A 261 28.06 -20.15 27.58
CA THR A 261 27.00 -20.23 26.57
C THR A 261 27.18 -19.10 25.57
N TYR A 262 27.23 -19.44 24.28
CA TYR A 262 27.36 -18.46 23.22
C TYR A 262 26.04 -17.71 23.08
N LYS A 263 26.09 -16.39 23.26
CA LYS A 263 24.97 -15.50 23.00
C LYS A 263 25.33 -14.48 21.93
N PHE A 264 24.37 -14.17 21.08
CA PHE A 264 24.52 -13.17 20.03
C PHE A 264 23.17 -12.50 19.74
N ASP A 265 23.22 -11.44 18.95
CA ASP A 265 22.03 -10.77 18.46
C ASP A 265 21.62 -11.41 17.14
N GLU A 266 20.53 -12.18 17.16
CA GLU A 266 20.05 -12.89 15.98
C GLU A 266 19.29 -11.94 15.06
N LEU A 267 19.79 -11.83 13.84
CA LEU A 267 19.13 -11.17 12.74
C LEU A 267 17.90 -11.96 12.31
N TYR A 268 16.76 -11.28 12.29
CA TYR A 268 15.54 -11.74 11.63
C TYR A 268 14.89 -10.60 10.85
N TYR A 269 13.98 -10.98 9.96
CA TYR A 269 13.24 -10.10 9.08
C TYR A 269 11.75 -10.15 9.40
N THR A 270 11.14 -8.96 9.40
CA THR A 270 9.69 -8.80 9.40
C THR A 270 9.27 -8.21 8.06
N ALA A 271 8.12 -8.63 7.55
CA ALA A 271 7.53 -7.95 6.42
C ALA A 271 6.99 -6.58 6.86
N ASP A 272 7.17 -5.58 6.01
CA ASP A 272 6.51 -4.29 6.16
C ASP A 272 5.00 -4.46 5.89
N VAL A 273 4.22 -3.43 6.20
CA VAL A 273 2.79 -3.41 5.83
C VAL A 273 2.68 -3.62 4.33
N LEU A 274 1.78 -4.52 3.90
CA LEU A 274 1.62 -4.88 2.49
C LEU A 274 1.46 -3.62 1.63
N ASN A 275 2.45 -3.38 0.76
CA ASN A 275 2.40 -2.27 -0.18
C ASN A 275 1.43 -2.62 -1.30
N TYR A 276 0.75 -1.61 -1.83
CA TYR A 276 -0.14 -1.80 -2.95
C TYR A 276 -0.25 -0.55 -3.83
N ALA A 277 -0.57 -0.81 -5.09
CA ALA A 277 -1.03 0.17 -6.06
C ALA A 277 -2.42 -0.26 -6.52
N THR A 278 -3.32 0.71 -6.66
CA THR A 278 -4.68 0.53 -7.18
C THR A 278 -4.65 0.34 -8.70
N ALA A 279 -5.68 -0.31 -9.24
CA ALA A 279 -5.86 -0.37 -10.68
C ALA A 279 -6.18 1.02 -11.23
N GLN A 280 -5.52 1.41 -12.32
CA GLN A 280 -5.58 2.76 -12.87
C GLN A 280 -5.52 2.70 -14.40
N THR A 281 -6.38 3.47 -15.04
CA THR A 281 -6.36 3.67 -16.49
C THR A 281 -6.46 5.15 -16.83
N VAL A 282 -5.61 5.60 -17.75
CA VAL A 282 -5.53 7.01 -18.12
C VAL A 282 -5.83 7.19 -19.60
N VAL A 283 -6.79 8.08 -19.86
CA VAL A 283 -7.11 8.57 -21.20
C VAL A 283 -6.61 9.99 -21.38
N LYS A 284 -5.97 10.25 -22.51
CA LYS A 284 -5.55 11.57 -22.97
C LYS A 284 -6.61 12.14 -23.89
N ALA A 285 -7.05 13.37 -23.61
CA ALA A 285 -7.93 14.16 -24.45
C ALA A 285 -7.12 15.24 -25.17
N THR A 286 -7.33 15.40 -26.48
CA THR A 286 -6.79 16.53 -27.26
C THR A 286 -7.95 17.31 -27.89
N PRO A 287 -8.62 18.21 -27.15
CA PRO A 287 -9.84 18.85 -27.62
C PRO A 287 -9.65 19.78 -28.82
N THR A 288 -10.75 20.08 -29.47
CA THR A 288 -10.85 21.01 -30.59
C THR A 288 -10.69 22.45 -30.10
N VAL A 289 -9.93 23.26 -30.85
CA VAL A 289 -9.73 24.68 -30.59
C VAL A 289 -9.86 25.46 -31.90
N PRO A 290 -10.27 26.75 -31.85
CA PRO A 290 -10.28 27.62 -33.01
C PRO A 290 -8.92 27.72 -33.71
N SER A 291 -8.94 28.05 -35.00
CA SER A 291 -7.73 28.26 -35.80
C SER A 291 -6.85 29.34 -35.17
N GLY A 292 -5.54 29.08 -35.07
CA GLY A 292 -4.57 29.99 -34.45
C GLY A 292 -4.40 29.82 -32.94
N ILE A 293 -5.20 28.98 -32.29
CA ILE A 293 -5.04 28.62 -30.87
C ILE A 293 -4.33 27.27 -30.77
N GLN A 294 -3.31 27.18 -29.91
CA GLN A 294 -2.60 25.93 -29.66
C GLN A 294 -3.50 24.96 -28.88
N SER A 295 -3.70 23.75 -29.42
CA SER A 295 -4.39 22.68 -28.70
C SER A 295 -3.53 22.19 -27.52
N ARG A 296 -4.18 21.72 -26.46
CA ARG A 296 -3.56 21.20 -25.25
C ARG A 296 -4.05 19.78 -25.00
N ASP A 297 -3.15 18.99 -24.43
CA ASP A 297 -3.46 17.64 -23.97
C ASP A 297 -3.87 17.69 -22.50
N TYR A 298 -5.02 17.10 -22.22
CA TYR A 298 -5.52 16.87 -20.87
C TYR A 298 -5.52 15.37 -20.60
N TYR A 299 -5.34 14.98 -19.36
CA TYR A 299 -5.31 13.58 -18.96
C TYR A 299 -6.38 13.34 -17.91
N VAL A 300 -7.09 12.23 -18.03
CA VAL A 300 -8.13 11.80 -17.11
C VAL A 300 -7.76 10.40 -16.63
N MET A 301 -7.55 10.26 -15.33
CA MET A 301 -7.27 8.98 -14.69
C MET A 301 -8.54 8.47 -14.02
N LEU A 302 -8.90 7.25 -14.38
CA LEU A 302 -9.91 6.45 -13.72
C LEU A 302 -9.18 5.45 -12.82
N GLU A 303 -9.42 5.53 -11.52
CA GLU A 303 -8.83 4.64 -10.53
C GLU A 303 -9.91 3.82 -9.84
N GLN A 304 -9.63 2.53 -9.66
CA GLN A 304 -10.46 1.64 -8.86
C GLN A 304 -9.91 1.56 -7.42
N PRO A 305 -10.66 2.04 -6.41
CA PRO A 305 -10.27 1.93 -5.01
C PRO A 305 -10.03 0.48 -4.58
N ALA A 306 -9.03 0.26 -3.73
CA ALA A 306 -8.70 -1.07 -3.24
C ALA A 306 -9.83 -1.66 -2.37
N ASN A 307 -10.30 -2.85 -2.75
CA ASN A 307 -11.36 -3.58 -2.05
C ASN A 307 -12.69 -2.83 -1.88
N ASP A 308 -12.96 -1.81 -2.71
CA ASP A 308 -14.26 -1.15 -2.78
C ASP A 308 -14.71 -1.06 -4.24
N TRP A 309 -15.90 -1.60 -4.51
CA TRP A 309 -16.47 -1.70 -5.84
C TRP A 309 -17.69 -0.80 -6.01
N ASN A 310 -17.98 0.09 -5.05
CA ASN A 310 -19.15 0.95 -5.09
C ASN A 310 -18.96 2.23 -5.93
N TYR A 311 -17.72 2.59 -6.22
CA TYR A 311 -17.34 3.80 -6.92
C TYR A 311 -15.98 3.65 -7.61
N ILE A 312 -15.67 4.61 -8.48
CA ILE A 312 -14.33 4.85 -9.03
C ILE A 312 -13.89 6.26 -8.68
N ASN A 313 -12.58 6.48 -8.54
CA ASN A 313 -12.01 7.81 -8.43
C ASN A 313 -11.71 8.36 -9.83
N VAL A 314 -12.04 9.64 -10.05
CA VAL A 314 -11.71 10.36 -11.27
C VAL A 314 -10.78 11.52 -10.93
N TYR A 315 -9.60 11.50 -11.54
CA TYR A 315 -8.63 12.59 -11.49
C TYR A 315 -8.46 13.18 -12.89
N TYR A 316 -8.11 14.45 -12.97
CA TYR A 316 -7.72 15.05 -14.25
C TYR A 316 -6.65 16.13 -14.08
N GLY A 317 -5.89 16.39 -15.15
CA GLY A 317 -4.75 17.30 -15.08
C GLY A 317 -3.98 17.46 -16.38
N GLU A 318 -2.75 17.96 -16.27
CA GLU A 318 -1.83 18.21 -17.40
C GLU A 318 -0.53 17.39 -17.23
N GLY A 319 0.05 16.96 -18.37
CA GLY A 319 1.39 16.35 -18.44
C GLY A 319 1.59 15.09 -17.62
N PHE A 320 0.71 14.12 -17.78
CA PHE A 320 0.82 12.80 -17.15
C PHE A 320 1.93 11.94 -17.75
N GLU A 321 2.67 11.25 -16.89
CA GLU A 321 3.62 10.19 -17.23
C GLU A 321 3.36 8.95 -16.38
N GLY A 322 3.16 7.80 -17.04
CA GLY A 322 2.97 6.51 -16.38
C GLY A 322 4.07 5.53 -16.75
N LYS A 323 4.52 4.72 -15.79
CA LYS A 323 5.41 3.58 -16.01
C LYS A 323 4.73 2.34 -15.48
N ASN A 324 4.54 1.37 -16.38
CA ASN A 324 4.00 0.07 -16.01
C ASN A 324 4.98 -0.67 -15.10
N GLU A 325 4.44 -1.55 -14.29
CA GLU A 325 5.21 -2.48 -13.48
C GLU A 325 6.14 -3.36 -14.32
N GLN A 326 7.21 -3.83 -13.68
CA GLN A 326 8.16 -4.75 -14.29
C GLN A 326 8.45 -5.92 -13.36
N GLY A 327 8.59 -7.11 -13.92
CA GLY A 327 8.83 -8.32 -13.14
C GLY A 327 7.55 -8.93 -12.61
N SER A 328 7.63 -9.60 -11.46
CA SER A 328 6.49 -10.32 -10.87
C SER A 328 6.38 -9.97 -9.39
N GLU A 329 5.23 -9.41 -9.02
CA GLU A 329 4.94 -8.99 -7.65
C GLU A 329 5.01 -10.16 -6.66
N SER A 330 4.58 -11.34 -7.08
CA SER A 330 4.51 -12.53 -6.23
C SER A 330 5.90 -13.02 -5.82
N LYS A 331 6.93 -12.75 -6.64
CA LYS A 331 8.32 -13.03 -6.26
C LYS A 331 8.77 -12.29 -5.00
N THR A 332 8.08 -11.21 -4.61
CA THR A 332 8.40 -10.47 -3.39
C THR A 332 7.93 -11.16 -2.12
N TYR A 333 7.00 -12.13 -2.20
CA TYR A 333 6.43 -12.78 -1.01
C TYR A 333 6.21 -14.31 -1.12
N ASP A 334 6.14 -14.87 -2.33
CA ASP A 334 5.87 -16.29 -2.56
C ASP A 334 6.95 -17.18 -1.92
N GLY A 335 6.51 -18.06 -1.02
CA GLY A 335 7.41 -18.94 -0.28
C GLY A 335 8.35 -18.22 0.70
N ILE A 336 8.13 -16.92 0.93
CA ILE A 336 8.79 -16.10 1.96
C ILE A 336 7.80 -15.80 3.09
N CYS A 337 6.57 -15.43 2.73
CA CYS A 337 5.49 -15.10 3.64
C CYS A 337 4.38 -16.15 3.61
N ASP A 338 3.62 -16.22 4.70
CA ASP A 338 2.38 -17.02 4.78
C ASP A 338 1.33 -16.45 3.80
N PRO A 339 0.85 -17.23 2.81
CA PRO A 339 -0.14 -16.78 1.84
C PRO A 339 -1.42 -16.22 2.48
N ASP A 340 -1.87 -16.79 3.59
CA ASP A 340 -3.11 -16.36 4.27
C ASP A 340 -2.95 -15.01 4.99
N SER A 341 -1.70 -14.58 5.21
CA SER A 341 -1.37 -13.30 5.84
C SER A 341 -1.28 -12.13 4.86
N ILE A 342 -1.35 -12.37 3.55
CA ILE A 342 -1.25 -11.34 2.48
C ILE A 342 -2.56 -10.55 2.40
N THR A 343 -2.75 -9.64 3.36
CA THR A 343 -3.94 -8.81 3.50
C THR A 343 -3.57 -7.33 3.54
N LEU A 344 -4.31 -6.51 2.79
CA LEU A 344 -4.10 -5.05 2.75
C LEU A 344 -4.21 -4.42 4.15
N GLY A 345 -3.30 -3.49 4.43
CA GLY A 345 -3.24 -2.78 5.72
C GLY A 345 -2.64 -3.59 6.87
N LYS A 346 -2.11 -4.78 6.61
CA LYS A 346 -1.41 -5.61 7.61
C LYS A 346 -0.03 -6.00 7.11
N SER A 347 0.89 -6.26 8.05
CA SER A 347 2.18 -6.89 7.75
C SER A 347 1.98 -8.39 7.56
N PRO A 348 2.44 -8.96 6.44
CA PRO A 348 2.50 -10.41 6.26
C PRO A 348 3.38 -11.11 7.30
N THR A 349 3.10 -12.38 7.56
CA THR A 349 3.93 -13.21 8.46
C THR A 349 5.03 -13.87 7.67
N VAL A 350 6.30 -13.63 8.05
CA VAL A 350 7.48 -14.24 7.39
C VAL A 350 7.63 -15.69 7.88
N ILE A 351 7.67 -16.64 6.94
CA ILE A 351 7.84 -18.08 7.20
C ILE A 351 9.22 -18.60 6.77
N ASP A 352 9.92 -17.89 5.88
CA ASP A 352 11.27 -18.23 5.43
C ASP A 352 12.20 -17.03 5.60
N GLN A 353 12.94 -17.02 6.72
CA GLN A 353 13.86 -15.94 7.09
C GLN A 353 15.01 -15.80 6.08
N LEU A 354 15.49 -16.91 5.50
CA LEU A 354 16.62 -16.88 4.59
C LEU A 354 16.24 -16.19 3.28
N LYS A 355 15.08 -16.51 2.71
CA LYS A 355 14.60 -15.82 1.51
C LYS A 355 14.27 -14.37 1.79
N ALA A 356 13.72 -14.05 2.96
CA ALA A 356 13.48 -12.67 3.38
C ALA A 356 14.79 -11.86 3.45
N HIS A 357 15.87 -12.46 3.94
CA HIS A 357 17.20 -11.85 3.94
C HIS A 357 17.68 -11.47 2.54
N TYR A 358 17.62 -12.40 1.58
CA TYR A 358 18.06 -12.11 0.21
C TYR A 358 17.13 -11.14 -0.51
N MET A 359 15.82 -11.21 -0.27
CA MET A 359 14.87 -10.23 -0.81
C MET A 359 15.15 -8.82 -0.28
N TYR A 360 15.42 -8.70 1.02
CA TYR A 360 15.83 -7.43 1.63
C TYR A 360 17.08 -6.86 0.97
N LEU A 361 18.12 -7.68 0.76
CA LEU A 361 19.35 -7.24 0.12
C LEU A 361 19.11 -6.77 -1.32
N VAL A 362 18.38 -7.56 -2.12
CA VAL A 362 18.07 -7.21 -3.52
C VAL A 362 17.22 -5.94 -3.61
N TRP A 363 16.28 -5.73 -2.68
CA TRP A 363 15.41 -4.55 -2.71
C TRP A 363 16.14 -3.25 -2.38
N ASN A 364 17.08 -3.32 -1.44
CA ASN A 364 17.82 -2.18 -0.91
C ASN A 364 19.15 -1.90 -1.64
N ASP A 365 19.57 -2.79 -2.54
CA ASP A 365 20.72 -2.57 -3.41
C ASP A 365 20.31 -1.73 -4.64
N PRO A 366 20.88 -0.52 -4.85
CA PRO A 366 20.56 0.31 -5.99
C PRO A 366 21.04 -0.26 -7.34
N GLU A 367 22.03 -1.16 -7.34
CA GLU A 367 22.58 -1.76 -8.55
C GLU A 367 21.95 -3.12 -8.87
N ALA A 368 21.22 -3.73 -7.93
CA ALA A 368 20.57 -5.01 -8.12
C ALA A 368 19.38 -4.93 -9.08
N LEU A 369 19.25 -5.95 -9.93
CA LEU A 369 18.04 -6.15 -10.74
C LEU A 369 16.88 -6.57 -9.82
N LYS A 370 15.93 -5.65 -9.61
CA LYS A 370 14.79 -5.90 -8.72
C LYS A 370 13.84 -6.94 -9.34
N PRO A 371 13.33 -7.91 -8.54
CA PRO A 371 12.39 -8.92 -9.02
C PRO A 371 11.03 -8.33 -9.38
N PHE A 372 10.73 -7.17 -8.80
CA PHE A 372 9.54 -6.39 -9.06
C PHE A 372 9.86 -4.90 -8.96
N VAL A 373 9.37 -4.12 -9.92
CA VAL A 373 9.34 -2.66 -9.87
C VAL A 373 7.87 -2.25 -9.93
N PRO A 374 7.33 -1.58 -8.90
CA PRO A 374 5.92 -1.23 -8.85
C PRO A 374 5.55 -0.25 -9.96
N PRO A 375 4.27 -0.23 -10.38
CA PRO A 375 3.79 0.79 -11.30
C PRO A 375 3.93 2.18 -10.65
N SER A 376 4.18 3.20 -11.47
CA SER A 376 4.34 4.56 -10.98
C SER A 376 3.75 5.57 -11.92
N THR A 377 3.16 6.62 -11.36
CA THR A 377 2.57 7.73 -12.09
C THR A 377 3.15 9.05 -11.60
N LYS A 378 3.28 10.01 -12.51
CA LYS A 378 3.69 11.38 -12.21
C LYS A 378 2.87 12.35 -13.04
N TRP A 379 2.69 13.55 -12.52
CA TRP A 379 2.04 14.64 -13.22
C TRP A 379 3.01 15.81 -13.38
N LYS A 380 2.71 16.69 -14.33
CA LYS A 380 3.48 17.92 -14.50
C LYS A 380 3.38 18.76 -13.23
N LEU A 381 4.49 19.31 -12.79
CA LEU A 381 4.53 20.26 -11.68
C LEU A 381 4.03 21.65 -12.13
N ASP A 382 3.34 22.35 -11.24
CA ASP A 382 2.94 23.73 -11.41
C ASP A 382 4.15 24.67 -11.33
N TYR A 383 3.92 25.98 -11.47
CA TYR A 383 4.95 27.01 -11.47
C TYR A 383 5.84 27.00 -10.21
N ASP A 384 5.37 26.42 -9.09
CA ASP A 384 6.13 26.29 -7.86
C ASP A 384 7.15 25.14 -7.85
N GLU A 385 7.19 24.33 -8.91
CA GLU A 385 8.02 23.13 -9.07
C GLU A 385 7.84 22.10 -7.93
N LYS A 386 6.67 22.11 -7.27
CA LYS A 386 6.37 21.23 -6.12
C LYS A 386 5.00 20.60 -6.22
N THR A 387 3.99 21.37 -6.61
CA THR A 387 2.60 20.92 -6.66
C THR A 387 2.33 20.28 -8.00
N GLU A 388 1.88 19.02 -8.02
CA GLU A 388 1.47 18.36 -9.25
C GLU A 388 0.16 18.95 -9.79
N ILE A 389 0.04 19.15 -11.11
CA ILE A 389 -1.19 19.65 -11.76
C ILE A 389 -2.16 18.48 -11.94
N VAL A 390 -2.76 18.04 -10.82
CA VAL A 390 -3.77 16.98 -10.77
C VAL A 390 -4.88 17.35 -9.79
N SER A 391 -6.13 17.16 -10.22
CA SER A 391 -7.28 17.48 -9.38
C SER A 391 -7.34 16.60 -8.13
N PRO A 392 -7.97 17.07 -7.04
CA PRO A 392 -8.48 16.16 -6.02
C PRO A 392 -9.37 15.07 -6.62
N ALA A 393 -9.48 13.94 -5.93
CA ALA A 393 -10.26 12.79 -6.40
C ALA A 393 -11.76 13.10 -6.40
N ALA A 394 -12.39 13.08 -7.58
CA ALA A 394 -13.84 13.12 -7.70
C ALA A 394 -14.38 11.69 -7.61
N ARG A 395 -15.20 11.38 -6.60
CA ARG A 395 -15.63 10.01 -6.29
C ARG A 395 -16.94 9.67 -7.01
N PHE A 396 -16.87 8.90 -8.08
CA PHE A 396 -18.01 8.58 -8.94
C PHE A 396 -18.71 7.30 -8.47
N PHE A 397 -19.74 7.48 -7.66
CA PHE A 397 -20.47 6.38 -7.05
C PHE A 397 -21.51 5.77 -7.99
N HIS A 398 -21.65 4.46 -7.98
CA HIS A 398 -22.72 3.74 -8.69
C HIS A 398 -23.46 2.74 -7.77
N GLY A 399 -22.97 2.52 -6.55
CA GLY A 399 -23.65 1.74 -5.52
C GLY A 399 -23.29 2.16 -4.10
N ARG A 400 -23.86 1.48 -3.10
CA ARG A 400 -23.46 1.58 -1.68
C ARG A 400 -23.53 0.21 -1.01
N ASN A 401 -22.90 0.10 0.16
CA ASN A 401 -23.09 -1.06 1.01
C ASN A 401 -24.53 -1.11 1.54
N SER A 402 -25.04 -2.32 1.75
CA SER A 402 -26.36 -2.54 2.33
C SER A 402 -26.31 -2.36 3.85
N THR A 403 -27.25 -1.60 4.40
CA THR A 403 -27.43 -1.46 5.86
C THR A 403 -28.45 -2.44 6.43
N THR A 404 -29.10 -3.22 5.56
CA THR A 404 -30.14 -4.19 5.91
C THR A 404 -29.61 -5.25 6.89
N SER A 405 -30.28 -5.42 8.03
CA SER A 405 -29.81 -6.26 9.14
C SER A 405 -29.81 -7.76 8.85
N TRP A 406 -30.79 -8.24 8.08
CA TRP A 406 -30.92 -9.67 7.73
C TRP A 406 -30.01 -10.09 6.55
N LEU A 407 -29.38 -9.15 5.84
CA LEU A 407 -28.51 -9.46 4.71
C LEU A 407 -27.09 -9.82 5.24
N PRO A 408 -26.61 -11.07 5.05
CA PRO A 408 -25.34 -11.50 5.61
C PRO A 408 -24.14 -10.83 4.92
N ASN A 409 -24.19 -10.65 3.59
CA ASN A 409 -23.17 -9.93 2.85
C ASN A 409 -23.66 -8.52 2.50
N LYS A 410 -23.07 -7.52 3.17
CA LYS A 410 -23.43 -6.11 2.99
C LYS A 410 -22.64 -5.40 1.90
N LYS A 411 -21.51 -5.97 1.46
CA LYS A 411 -20.63 -5.37 0.46
C LYS A 411 -20.95 -5.88 -0.95
N ARG A 412 -20.78 -5.00 -1.93
CA ARG A 412 -20.83 -5.40 -3.35
C ARG A 412 -19.58 -6.23 -3.68
N ARG A 413 -19.76 -7.25 -4.53
CA ARG A 413 -18.68 -8.11 -5.06
C ARG A 413 -17.94 -7.39 -6.19
N PRO A 414 -16.73 -7.81 -6.59
CA PRO A 414 -16.05 -7.24 -7.76
C PRO A 414 -16.75 -7.48 -9.09
N ASP A 415 -17.50 -8.58 -9.23
CA ASP A 415 -18.11 -9.04 -10.48
C ASP A 415 -19.58 -8.62 -10.66
N TYR A 416 -20.10 -7.72 -9.82
CA TYR A 416 -21.44 -7.19 -10.05
C TYR A 416 -21.47 -6.24 -11.24
N LEU A 417 -22.64 -6.14 -11.86
CA LEU A 417 -22.83 -5.34 -13.06
C LEU A 417 -23.08 -3.86 -12.74
N VAL A 418 -22.47 -3.02 -13.57
CA VAL A 418 -22.66 -1.58 -13.64
C VAL A 418 -23.03 -1.25 -15.07
N SER A 419 -24.25 -0.78 -15.28
CA SER A 419 -24.67 -0.26 -16.58
C SER A 419 -24.09 1.14 -16.78
N TYR A 420 -23.60 1.41 -17.97
CA TYR A 420 -23.09 2.71 -18.36
C TYR A 420 -23.80 3.20 -19.63
N THR A 421 -24.06 4.50 -19.66
CA THR A 421 -24.40 5.22 -20.89
C THR A 421 -23.39 6.33 -21.08
N LEU A 422 -22.83 6.45 -22.27
CA LEU A 422 -21.90 7.51 -22.64
C LEU A 422 -22.43 8.32 -23.83
N SER A 423 -22.09 9.60 -23.83
CA SER A 423 -22.13 10.47 -25.00
C SER A 423 -20.74 11.07 -25.16
N VAL A 424 -20.07 10.79 -26.28
CA VAL A 424 -18.64 11.08 -26.47
C VAL A 424 -18.43 11.91 -27.72
N ASN A 425 -17.72 13.02 -27.60
CA ASN A 425 -17.16 13.75 -28.72
C ASN A 425 -15.71 14.15 -28.42
N ASN A 426 -15.04 14.84 -29.34
CA ASN A 426 -13.63 15.19 -29.19
C ASN A 426 -13.36 16.22 -28.08
N ASP A 427 -14.38 16.89 -27.56
CA ASP A 427 -14.26 17.92 -26.52
C ASP A 427 -14.68 17.43 -25.13
N ARG A 428 -15.56 16.41 -25.05
CA ARG A 428 -16.13 15.92 -23.78
C ARG A 428 -16.67 14.50 -23.84
N VAL A 429 -16.76 13.92 -22.65
CA VAL A 429 -17.48 12.70 -22.31
C VAL A 429 -18.54 13.05 -21.29
N VAL A 430 -19.79 12.69 -21.58
CA VAL A 430 -20.88 12.71 -20.62
C VAL A 430 -21.26 11.27 -20.36
N LEU A 431 -21.48 10.92 -19.10
CA LEU A 431 -21.79 9.56 -18.73
C LEU A 431 -22.74 9.45 -17.55
N VAL A 432 -23.50 8.37 -17.54
CA VAL A 432 -24.30 7.94 -16.38
C VAL A 432 -23.88 6.53 -16.03
N LEU A 433 -23.56 6.33 -14.76
CA LEU A 433 -23.30 5.00 -14.19
C LEU A 433 -24.50 4.59 -13.32
N GLU A 434 -24.96 3.36 -13.52
CA GLU A 434 -26.05 2.77 -12.75
C GLU A 434 -25.62 1.38 -12.23
N GLY A 435 -25.48 1.23 -10.91
CA GLY A 435 -25.19 -0.08 -10.32
C GLY A 435 -26.41 -1.00 -10.32
N ASP A 436 -26.20 -2.32 -10.33
CA ASP A 436 -27.28 -3.30 -10.27
C ASP A 436 -28.16 -3.12 -8.99
N PRO A 437 -29.49 -2.96 -9.13
CA PRO A 437 -30.43 -2.86 -7.99
C PRO A 437 -30.79 -4.20 -7.35
N SER A 438 -30.49 -5.34 -7.98
CA SER A 438 -31.01 -6.67 -7.60
C SER A 438 -30.66 -7.14 -6.18
N PRO A 439 -29.42 -6.94 -5.66
CA PRO A 439 -29.07 -7.37 -4.31
C PRO A 439 -29.77 -6.57 -3.20
N ASN A 440 -30.07 -5.29 -3.46
CA ASN A 440 -30.83 -4.40 -2.59
C ASN A 440 -31.24 -3.17 -3.41
N ILE A 441 -32.54 -2.98 -3.62
CA ILE A 441 -33.09 -1.87 -4.41
C ILE A 441 -32.76 -0.48 -3.84
N HIS A 442 -32.38 -0.41 -2.57
CA HIS A 442 -31.94 0.83 -1.95
C HIS A 442 -30.44 1.06 -2.09
N SER A 443 -29.64 0.10 -2.54
CA SER A 443 -28.17 0.17 -2.53
C SER A 443 -27.54 0.53 -3.87
N TYR A 444 -28.34 0.97 -4.85
CA TYR A 444 -27.82 1.41 -6.15
C TYR A 444 -27.97 2.92 -6.34
N TYR A 445 -27.08 3.49 -7.15
CA TYR A 445 -27.18 4.87 -7.57
C TYR A 445 -27.22 4.96 -9.09
N ARG A 446 -27.95 5.94 -9.58
CA ARG A 446 -27.81 6.49 -10.92
C ARG A 446 -27.10 7.83 -10.80
N SER A 447 -25.86 7.87 -11.23
CA SER A 447 -24.98 9.01 -11.01
C SER A 447 -24.53 9.59 -12.33
N PHE A 448 -24.62 10.90 -12.45
CA PHE A 448 -24.17 11.66 -13.61
C PHE A 448 -22.68 11.98 -13.52
N GLY A 449 -21.99 12.01 -14.66
CA GLY A 449 -20.63 12.51 -14.80
C GLY A 449 -20.46 13.33 -16.08
N TYR A 450 -19.62 14.35 -16.01
CA TYR A 450 -19.14 15.14 -17.15
C TYR A 450 -17.63 15.29 -17.05
N ILE A 451 -16.93 15.04 -18.14
CA ILE A 451 -15.47 15.12 -18.24
C ILE A 451 -15.16 15.79 -19.58
N GLY A 452 -14.66 17.02 -19.58
CA GLY A 452 -14.37 17.69 -20.85
C GLY A 452 -14.34 19.21 -20.81
N LYS A 453 -14.19 19.81 -21.99
CA LYS A 453 -14.33 21.25 -22.18
C LYS A 453 -15.77 21.68 -22.08
N ILE A 454 -16.00 22.87 -21.54
CA ILE A 454 -17.27 23.58 -21.69
C ILE A 454 -17.28 24.40 -22.98
N VAL A 455 -18.46 24.83 -23.43
CA VAL A 455 -18.59 25.86 -24.46
C VAL A 455 -18.42 27.23 -23.78
N PRO A 456 -17.32 27.96 -24.03
CA PRO A 456 -17.05 29.20 -23.34
C PRO A 456 -17.89 30.35 -23.91
N PHE A 457 -18.26 31.31 -23.08
CA PHE A 457 -18.84 32.58 -23.56
C PHE A 457 -17.80 33.53 -24.13
N ASN A 458 -16.52 33.32 -23.80
CA ASN A 458 -15.40 34.07 -24.35
C ASN A 458 -14.62 33.17 -25.32
N GLU A 459 -14.49 33.59 -26.58
CA GLU A 459 -13.83 32.84 -27.66
C GLU A 459 -12.33 32.57 -27.43
N PHE A 460 -11.72 33.17 -26.41
CA PHE A 460 -10.32 32.92 -26.05
C PHE A 460 -10.13 31.98 -24.84
N ASP A 461 -11.21 31.57 -24.17
CA ASP A 461 -11.16 30.71 -22.98
C ASP A 461 -11.07 29.23 -23.35
N HIS A 462 -9.91 28.83 -23.88
CA HIS A 462 -9.65 27.46 -24.34
C HIS A 462 -8.49 26.75 -23.65
N GLY A 463 -7.69 27.47 -22.86
CA GLY A 463 -6.52 26.90 -22.20
C GLY A 463 -6.83 26.20 -20.87
N GLY A 464 -7.91 26.60 -20.19
CA GLY A 464 -8.24 26.18 -18.83
C GLY A 464 -9.69 25.73 -18.63
N ASN A 465 -10.47 25.64 -19.71
CA ASN A 465 -11.91 25.41 -19.66
C ASN A 465 -12.30 23.92 -19.71
N PHE A 466 -11.36 23.03 -19.42
CA PHE A 466 -11.59 21.59 -19.23
C PHE A 466 -11.93 21.31 -17.76
N GLY A 467 -12.88 20.44 -17.47
CA GLY A 467 -13.26 20.13 -16.09
C GLY A 467 -13.95 18.80 -15.91
N VAL A 468 -14.20 18.45 -14.65
CA VAL A 468 -14.84 17.21 -14.21
C VAL A 468 -15.91 17.48 -13.15
N THR A 469 -17.03 16.78 -13.26
CA THR A 469 -18.00 16.59 -12.17
C THR A 469 -18.60 15.19 -12.20
N VAL A 470 -18.88 14.60 -11.05
CA VAL A 470 -19.46 13.26 -10.90
C VAL A 470 -20.46 13.20 -9.74
N GLY A 471 -21.37 12.23 -9.75
CA GLY A 471 -22.30 11.97 -8.64
C GLY A 471 -21.64 11.12 -7.54
N MET A 472 -21.88 11.49 -6.28
CA MET A 472 -21.40 10.77 -5.09
C MET A 472 -22.58 10.19 -4.29
N GLY A 473 -22.31 9.10 -3.56
CA GLY A 473 -23.25 8.47 -2.63
C GLY A 473 -23.52 9.28 -1.35
N ASP A 474 -24.28 8.67 -0.43
CA ASP A 474 -24.55 9.22 0.90
C ASP A 474 -23.29 9.57 1.69
N LEU A 475 -23.37 10.59 2.53
CA LEU A 475 -22.32 10.96 3.50
C LEU A 475 -22.55 10.27 4.84
N ARG A 476 -22.58 8.94 4.79
CA ARG A 476 -22.76 8.06 5.94
C ARG A 476 -21.76 6.90 5.91
N THR A 477 -20.95 6.81 6.97
CA THR A 477 -19.89 5.81 7.09
C THR A 477 -20.40 4.36 6.99
N ASP A 478 -21.61 4.08 7.49
CA ASP A 478 -22.22 2.74 7.42
C ASP A 478 -22.69 2.35 6.01
N MET A 479 -22.84 3.31 5.10
CA MET A 479 -23.33 3.10 3.73
C MET A 479 -22.19 3.17 2.70
N THR A 480 -21.41 4.24 2.73
CA THR A 480 -20.39 4.55 1.72
C THR A 480 -18.98 4.63 2.28
N GLY A 481 -18.82 4.57 3.62
CA GLY A 481 -17.54 4.81 4.27
C GLY A 481 -17.18 6.30 4.43
N TYR A 482 -17.99 7.22 3.90
CA TYR A 482 -17.67 8.65 3.87
C TYR A 482 -18.56 9.49 4.79
N THR A 483 -18.03 10.62 5.22
CA THR A 483 -18.68 11.68 5.98
C THR A 483 -18.47 13.04 5.30
N LYS A 484 -19.10 14.09 5.82
CA LYS A 484 -18.87 15.47 5.35
C LYS A 484 -17.40 15.91 5.48
N ASN A 485 -16.71 15.45 6.53
CA ASN A 485 -15.30 15.78 6.76
C ASN A 485 -14.37 15.18 5.69
N ASP A 486 -14.84 14.25 4.87
CA ASP A 486 -13.99 13.58 3.88
C ASP A 486 -14.06 14.25 2.48
N ILE A 487 -14.94 15.24 2.31
CA ILE A 487 -15.26 15.81 0.99
C ILE A 487 -15.45 17.33 0.94
N LEU A 488 -15.58 18.01 2.08
CA LEU A 488 -15.76 19.46 2.13
C LEU A 488 -14.42 20.15 2.41
N THR A 489 -14.13 21.22 1.68
CA THR A 489 -12.85 21.95 1.76
C THR A 489 -12.55 22.52 3.14
N ASP A 490 -13.53 23.12 3.80
CA ASP A 490 -13.41 23.71 5.12
C ASP A 490 -13.16 22.68 6.22
N LEU A 491 -13.60 21.44 6.00
CA LEU A 491 -13.43 20.32 6.93
C LEU A 491 -12.26 19.39 6.55
N ASN A 492 -11.68 19.57 5.36
CA ASN A 492 -10.54 18.80 4.84
C ASN A 492 -9.59 19.69 4.01
N PRO A 493 -8.94 20.67 4.65
CA PRO A 493 -8.10 21.63 3.95
C PRO A 493 -6.85 20.99 3.33
N ASP A 494 -6.31 19.94 3.95
CA ASP A 494 -5.08 19.28 3.47
C ASP A 494 -5.24 18.68 2.07
N VAL A 495 -6.46 18.28 1.68
CA VAL A 495 -6.76 17.73 0.36
C VAL A 495 -7.34 18.79 -0.57
N TYR A 496 -8.30 19.58 -0.09
CA TYR A 496 -9.10 20.46 -0.95
C TYR A 496 -8.84 21.96 -0.72
N ALA A 497 -7.78 22.36 -0.03
CA ALA A 497 -7.32 23.75 -0.03
C ALA A 497 -5.98 23.95 -0.76
N GLN A 498 -5.38 22.86 -1.28
CA GLN A 498 -4.06 22.86 -1.93
C GLN A 498 -3.96 23.88 -3.08
N TYR A 499 -5.05 24.08 -3.83
CA TYR A 499 -5.09 24.95 -5.00
C TYR A 499 -5.83 26.29 -4.77
N GLY A 500 -6.18 26.58 -3.51
CA GLY A 500 -6.90 27.79 -3.10
C GLY A 500 -8.18 27.52 -2.32
N GLU A 501 -8.75 28.58 -1.75
CA GLU A 501 -9.94 28.54 -0.88
C GLU A 501 -11.16 27.87 -1.53
N TYR A 502 -11.29 27.99 -2.86
CA TYR A 502 -12.46 27.50 -3.60
C TYR A 502 -12.15 26.30 -4.48
N THR A 503 -11.09 25.55 -4.18
CA THR A 503 -10.83 24.27 -4.85
C THR A 503 -12.08 23.37 -4.77
N SER A 504 -12.38 22.71 -5.88
CA SER A 504 -13.54 21.84 -6.04
C SER A 504 -13.22 20.41 -5.65
N ASN A 505 -14.23 19.71 -5.13
CA ASN A 505 -14.20 18.27 -4.92
C ASN A 505 -14.71 17.48 -6.14
N GLY A 506 -15.21 18.16 -7.18
CA GLY A 506 -15.76 17.55 -8.39
C GLY A 506 -17.05 16.75 -8.17
N MET A 507 -17.72 16.84 -7.01
CA MET A 507 -18.90 16.03 -6.68
C MET A 507 -20.19 16.85 -6.53
N ASP A 508 -20.10 18.00 -5.85
CA ASP A 508 -21.20 18.97 -5.71
C ASP A 508 -20.99 20.24 -6.53
N SER A 509 -19.90 20.27 -7.29
CA SER A 509 -19.49 21.36 -8.15
C SER A 509 -18.74 20.80 -9.37
N MET A 510 -18.63 21.62 -10.40
CA MET A 510 -17.73 21.34 -11.51
C MET A 510 -16.33 21.83 -11.14
N SER A 511 -15.38 20.90 -11.07
CA SER A 511 -13.96 21.22 -10.94
C SER A 511 -13.47 21.65 -12.31
N MET A 512 -13.02 22.89 -12.46
CA MET A 512 -12.43 23.39 -13.71
C MET A 512 -10.92 23.50 -13.58
N LEU A 513 -10.18 23.08 -14.60
CA LEU A 513 -8.72 22.99 -14.58
C LEU A 513 -8.07 24.28 -14.11
N LYS A 514 -8.44 25.42 -14.72
CA LYS A 514 -7.95 26.76 -14.37
C LYS A 514 -9.08 27.74 -14.44
N THR A 515 -9.19 28.67 -13.50
CA THR A 515 -10.03 29.86 -13.64
C THR A 515 -9.53 30.75 -14.78
N ARG A 516 -10.29 31.79 -15.18
CA ARG A 516 -9.78 32.79 -16.14
C ARG A 516 -8.51 33.49 -15.62
N SER A 517 -8.37 33.55 -14.31
CA SER A 517 -7.21 34.10 -13.61
C SER A 517 -6.07 33.07 -13.39
N ASN A 518 -6.15 31.89 -14.01
CA ASN A 518 -5.18 30.78 -13.92
C ASN A 518 -5.06 30.07 -12.55
N VAL A 519 -6.05 30.18 -11.67
CA VAL A 519 -6.07 29.42 -10.40
C VAL A 519 -6.59 28.01 -10.67
N LEU A 520 -5.89 26.98 -10.20
CA LEU A 520 -6.16 25.59 -10.52
C LEU A 520 -7.41 25.02 -9.81
N PHE A 521 -8.14 24.12 -10.47
CA PHE A 521 -9.16 23.23 -9.89
C PHE A 521 -10.28 23.91 -9.07
N GLN A 522 -10.64 25.16 -9.39
CA GLN A 522 -11.66 25.90 -8.64
C GLN A 522 -13.08 25.42 -8.98
N ARG A 523 -14.00 25.61 -8.02
CA ARG A 523 -15.41 25.17 -8.11
C ARG A 523 -16.26 26.11 -8.95
N TYR A 524 -17.01 25.54 -9.89
CA TYR A 524 -18.06 26.22 -10.63
C TYR A 524 -19.40 25.56 -10.32
N TYR A 525 -20.41 26.39 -10.04
CA TYR A 525 -21.75 25.93 -9.71
C TYR A 525 -22.65 25.97 -10.94
N PRO A 526 -23.59 25.01 -11.07
CA PRO A 526 -24.55 25.04 -12.16
C PRO A 526 -25.56 26.17 -11.97
N ALA A 527 -25.84 26.88 -13.04
CA ALA A 527 -26.94 27.83 -13.17
C ALA A 527 -27.75 27.45 -14.41
N PHE A 528 -29.07 27.58 -14.33
CA PHE A 528 -29.96 27.27 -15.43
C PHE A 528 -31.28 28.00 -15.23
N ILE A 529 -32.02 28.15 -16.32
CA ILE A 529 -33.32 28.81 -16.30
C ILE A 529 -34.34 27.78 -15.80
N SER A 530 -34.84 27.99 -14.59
CA SER A 530 -35.95 27.22 -14.03
C SER A 530 -37.28 27.97 -14.16
N HIS A 531 -38.38 27.25 -13.99
CA HIS A 531 -39.68 27.89 -13.75
C HIS A 531 -39.67 28.60 -12.40
N LEU A 532 -40.56 29.59 -12.23
CA LEU A 532 -40.70 30.35 -10.98
C LEU A 532 -40.84 29.39 -9.79
N PRO A 533 -39.84 29.30 -8.89
CA PRO A 533 -39.87 28.33 -7.81
C PRO A 533 -40.91 28.74 -6.77
N ASN A 534 -41.60 27.76 -6.18
CA ASN A 534 -42.38 27.98 -4.98
C ASN A 534 -41.42 28.06 -3.79
N TYR A 535 -40.86 29.24 -3.51
CA TYR A 535 -39.98 29.43 -2.36
C TYR A 535 -40.82 29.60 -1.08
N PRO A 536 -40.80 28.65 -0.12
CA PRO A 536 -41.58 28.77 1.11
C PRO A 536 -41.06 29.88 2.04
N SER A 537 -39.81 30.29 1.86
CA SER A 537 -39.04 31.15 2.77
C SER A 537 -38.67 32.53 2.20
N VAL A 538 -38.97 32.81 0.92
CA VAL A 538 -38.51 34.04 0.23
C VAL A 538 -39.70 34.95 -0.11
N GLY A 539 -40.28 35.57 0.92
CA GLY A 539 -41.28 36.63 0.80
C GLY A 539 -42.64 36.21 0.22
N LYS A 540 -43.64 37.10 0.33
CA LYS A 540 -44.91 36.92 -0.41
C LYS A 540 -44.68 37.29 -1.87
N LEU A 541 -44.81 36.32 -2.77
CA LEU A 541 -44.91 36.60 -4.19
C LEU A 541 -46.06 37.60 -4.42
N PRO A 542 -45.86 38.65 -5.25
CA PRO A 542 -46.92 39.56 -5.63
C PRO A 542 -48.17 38.81 -6.10
N SER A 543 -49.36 39.26 -5.72
CA SER A 543 -50.63 38.55 -6.00
C SER A 543 -50.89 38.31 -7.50
N GLY A 544 -50.28 39.08 -8.39
CA GLY A 544 -50.33 38.86 -9.84
C GLY A 544 -49.40 37.74 -10.34
N LEU A 545 -48.34 37.41 -9.59
CA LEU A 545 -47.34 36.39 -9.93
C LEU A 545 -47.61 35.05 -9.22
N SER A 546 -48.54 34.98 -8.28
CA SER A 546 -48.92 33.73 -7.60
C SER A 546 -49.48 32.68 -8.56
N LYS A 547 -50.05 33.10 -9.70
CA LYS A 547 -50.50 32.23 -10.78
C LYS A 547 -49.36 31.62 -11.61
N LEU A 548 -48.12 32.10 -11.43
CA LEU A 548 -46.92 31.56 -12.04
C LEU A 548 -46.19 30.57 -11.12
N ILE A 549 -46.66 30.41 -9.87
CA ILE A 549 -46.19 29.36 -8.96
C ILE A 549 -46.70 28.03 -9.49
N VAL A 550 -45.77 27.09 -9.66
CA VAL A 550 -46.07 25.75 -10.18
C VAL A 550 -46.85 24.94 -9.15
N ASP A 551 -47.89 24.22 -9.60
CA ASP A 551 -48.64 23.29 -8.76
C ASP A 551 -47.73 22.16 -8.26
N SER A 552 -47.93 21.74 -7.02
CA SER A 552 -47.32 20.55 -6.40
C SER A 552 -47.54 19.26 -7.20
N ALA A 553 -48.56 19.21 -8.06
CA ALA A 553 -48.83 18.10 -8.98
C ALA A 553 -47.98 18.14 -10.28
N GLY A 554 -47.10 19.13 -10.45
CA GLY A 554 -46.07 19.19 -11.49
C GLY A 554 -46.53 19.75 -12.85
N PHE A 555 -45.57 19.96 -13.77
CA PHE A 555 -45.87 20.25 -15.18
C PHE A 555 -46.14 18.93 -15.92
N GLN A 556 -47.22 18.90 -16.71
CA GLN A 556 -47.26 18.11 -17.95
C GLN A 556 -46.55 18.91 -19.05
N LYS A 557 -46.31 18.33 -20.24
CA LYS A 557 -45.91 19.15 -21.40
C LYS A 557 -46.77 20.42 -21.49
N SER A 558 -46.18 21.57 -21.84
CA SER A 558 -46.92 22.84 -21.95
C SER A 558 -48.25 22.63 -22.67
N LEU A 559 -49.38 23.02 -22.06
CA LEU A 559 -50.69 22.81 -22.67
C LEU A 559 -50.83 23.55 -24.01
N TRP A 560 -50.07 24.64 -24.18
CA TRP A 560 -50.10 25.50 -25.36
C TRP A 560 -49.15 25.05 -26.47
N THR A 561 -47.95 24.57 -26.11
CA THR A 561 -46.91 24.21 -27.08
C THR A 561 -46.67 22.71 -27.20
N GLY A 562 -47.15 21.92 -26.23
CA GLY A 562 -46.85 20.50 -26.11
C GLY A 562 -45.38 20.20 -25.78
N LYS A 563 -44.59 21.19 -25.35
CA LYS A 563 -43.14 21.08 -25.13
C LYS A 563 -42.78 21.06 -23.64
N TYR A 564 -41.66 20.42 -23.31
CA TYR A 564 -41.02 20.49 -21.99
C TYR A 564 -40.04 21.67 -21.95
N HIS A 565 -39.86 22.26 -20.78
CA HIS A 565 -38.83 23.29 -20.57
C HIS A 565 -37.52 22.62 -20.18
N ALA A 566 -36.46 22.91 -20.92
CA ALA A 566 -35.10 22.49 -20.62
C ALA A 566 -34.18 23.71 -20.78
N SER A 567 -33.11 23.75 -19.99
CA SER A 567 -32.11 24.82 -20.05
C SER A 567 -30.73 24.21 -20.20
N PRO A 568 -29.83 24.82 -21.00
CA PRO A 568 -28.40 24.55 -20.86
C PRO A 568 -27.95 24.74 -19.41
N ILE A 569 -26.93 23.98 -19.00
CA ILE A 569 -26.32 24.13 -17.68
C ILE A 569 -25.15 25.09 -17.82
N TYR A 570 -25.35 26.32 -17.37
CA TYR A 570 -24.32 27.34 -17.28
C TYR A 570 -23.44 27.12 -16.06
N LEU A 571 -22.16 27.48 -16.16
CA LEU A 571 -21.22 27.38 -15.05
C LEU A 571 -20.83 28.76 -14.53
N VAL A 572 -20.99 28.96 -13.23
CA VAL A 572 -20.75 30.22 -12.54
C VAL A 572 -19.72 30.04 -11.44
N HIS A 573 -18.70 30.89 -11.44
CA HIS A 573 -17.79 31.06 -10.32
C HIS A 573 -18.10 32.37 -9.61
N GLN A 574 -18.12 32.37 -8.28
CA GLN A 574 -18.53 33.54 -7.48
C GLN A 574 -17.71 34.81 -7.76
N ALA A 575 -16.42 34.66 -8.09
CA ALA A 575 -15.54 35.80 -8.37
C ALA A 575 -15.44 36.14 -9.87
N GLU A 576 -15.75 35.21 -10.78
CA GLU A 576 -15.58 35.42 -12.23
C GLU A 576 -16.91 35.55 -12.99
N GLY A 577 -18.01 35.26 -12.31
CA GLY A 577 -19.33 35.17 -12.91
C GLY A 577 -19.45 33.97 -13.86
N TYR A 578 -20.23 34.15 -14.91
CA TYR A 578 -20.52 33.13 -15.91
C TYR A 578 -19.32 32.89 -16.84
N ARG A 579 -18.96 31.61 -16.98
CA ARG A 579 -17.84 31.21 -17.84
C ARG A 579 -18.28 30.63 -19.17
N GLY A 580 -19.34 29.83 -19.17
CA GLY A 580 -19.83 29.09 -20.32
C GLY A 580 -20.91 28.09 -19.91
N TYR A 581 -21.18 27.10 -20.76
CA TYR A 581 -22.15 26.03 -20.51
C TYR A 581 -21.63 24.64 -20.91
N MET A 582 -22.21 23.60 -20.31
CA MET A 582 -21.87 22.20 -20.59
C MET A 582 -22.36 21.79 -21.98
N ASP A 583 -21.48 21.22 -22.81
CA ASP A 583 -21.80 20.83 -24.19
C ASP A 583 -22.70 19.58 -24.22
N GLY A 584 -23.82 19.66 -24.94
CA GLY A 584 -24.75 18.55 -25.12
C GLY A 584 -25.42 18.04 -23.84
N VAL A 585 -25.57 18.89 -22.82
CA VAL A 585 -26.28 18.57 -21.57
C VAL A 585 -27.29 19.66 -21.22
N VAL A 586 -28.50 19.25 -20.85
CA VAL A 586 -29.56 20.16 -20.41
C VAL A 586 -30.09 19.77 -19.03
N ALA A 587 -30.37 20.78 -18.22
CA ALA A 587 -31.13 20.67 -16.99
C ALA A 587 -32.63 20.62 -17.33
N ILE A 588 -33.32 19.64 -16.77
CA ILE A 588 -34.75 19.41 -16.99
C ILE A 588 -35.43 18.92 -15.71
N TYR A 589 -36.71 19.27 -15.54
CA TYR A 589 -37.53 18.71 -14.47
C TYR A 589 -37.87 17.24 -14.78
N ASP A 590 -37.85 16.38 -13.76
CA ASP A 590 -38.12 14.95 -13.90
C ASP A 590 -39.63 14.60 -14.02
N HIS A 591 -40.51 15.58 -13.87
CA HIS A 591 -41.96 15.38 -13.86
C HIS A 591 -42.48 14.78 -15.19
N ASN A 592 -43.23 13.68 -15.09
CA ASN A 592 -43.82 12.95 -16.22
C ASN A 592 -42.80 12.46 -17.26
N LEU A 593 -41.55 12.29 -16.88
CA LEU A 593 -40.52 11.66 -17.69
C LEU A 593 -40.09 10.36 -17.04
N VAL A 594 -40.05 9.29 -17.82
CA VAL A 594 -39.50 8.01 -17.40
C VAL A 594 -38.01 8.00 -17.72
N ASN A 595 -37.20 7.44 -16.82
CA ASN A 595 -35.77 7.28 -17.06
C ASN A 595 -35.51 6.63 -18.43
N ARG A 596 -34.60 7.20 -19.21
CA ARG A 596 -34.26 6.83 -20.61
C ARG A 596 -35.29 7.25 -21.67
N ASP A 597 -36.25 8.12 -21.35
CA ASP A 597 -37.08 8.77 -22.36
C ASP A 597 -36.23 9.62 -23.33
N GLU A 598 -36.69 9.73 -24.57
CA GLU A 598 -36.04 10.54 -25.61
C GLU A 598 -36.76 11.86 -25.77
N LEU A 599 -35.98 12.94 -25.75
CA LEU A 599 -36.44 14.31 -25.89
C LEU A 599 -35.92 14.85 -27.21
N ILE A 600 -36.82 15.34 -28.05
CA ILE A 600 -36.49 15.85 -29.37
C ILE A 600 -36.56 17.38 -29.34
N VAL A 601 -35.46 18.02 -29.72
CA VAL A 601 -35.32 19.48 -29.81
C VAL A 601 -35.07 19.86 -31.26
N ASP A 602 -36.00 20.61 -31.85
CA ASP A 602 -35.77 21.27 -33.13
C ASP A 602 -34.89 22.50 -32.88
N THR A 603 -33.73 22.56 -33.54
CA THR A 603 -32.79 23.68 -33.37
C THR A 603 -33.22 24.93 -34.13
N GLU A 604 -34.21 24.81 -35.04
CA GLU A 604 -34.61 25.85 -35.99
C GLU A 604 -33.50 26.28 -36.98
N ILE A 605 -32.34 25.63 -36.95
CA ILE A 605 -31.21 25.88 -37.86
C ILE A 605 -31.37 25.02 -39.11
N LEU A 606 -31.50 25.65 -40.28
CA LEU A 606 -31.57 24.95 -41.56
C LEU A 606 -30.27 24.18 -41.85
N LYS A 607 -30.39 22.92 -42.28
CA LYS A 607 -29.22 22.12 -42.69
C LYS A 607 -28.46 22.77 -43.83
N ASP A 608 -29.21 23.26 -44.81
CA ASP A 608 -28.72 24.01 -45.96
C ASP A 608 -29.64 25.22 -46.23
N PRO A 609 -29.18 26.45 -45.96
CA PRO A 609 -29.97 27.66 -46.25
C PRO A 609 -30.38 27.78 -47.73
N SER A 610 -29.60 27.19 -48.65
CA SER A 610 -29.90 27.20 -50.08
C SER A 610 -30.92 26.13 -50.49
N LYS A 611 -31.20 25.15 -49.61
CA LYS A 611 -32.17 24.06 -49.81
C LYS A 611 -33.01 23.81 -48.55
N PRO A 612 -33.98 24.69 -48.25
CA PRO A 612 -34.83 24.55 -47.06
C PRO A 612 -35.62 23.23 -46.97
N SER A 613 -35.82 22.54 -48.09
CA SER A 613 -36.47 21.21 -48.13
C SER A 613 -35.69 20.10 -47.42
N LEU A 614 -34.40 20.31 -47.10
CA LEU A 614 -33.61 19.39 -46.28
C LEU A 614 -33.95 19.48 -44.77
N GLY A 615 -34.76 20.45 -44.37
CA GLY A 615 -35.22 20.63 -43.00
C GLY A 615 -34.20 21.31 -42.08
N THR A 616 -34.53 21.32 -40.79
CA THR A 616 -33.68 21.83 -39.71
C THR A 616 -32.92 20.71 -39.02
N TRP A 617 -31.82 21.04 -38.36
CA TRP A 617 -31.15 20.09 -37.47
C TRP A 617 -32.03 19.78 -36.27
N THR A 618 -32.11 18.50 -35.92
CA THR A 618 -32.85 18.04 -34.74
C THR A 618 -31.89 17.36 -33.77
N GLU A 619 -31.89 17.79 -32.52
CA GLU A 619 -31.11 17.17 -31.45
C GLU A 619 -31.99 16.21 -30.65
N VAL A 620 -31.52 14.98 -30.46
CA VAL A 620 -32.19 13.98 -29.61
C VAL A 620 -31.39 13.83 -28.33
N TYR A 621 -32.03 14.09 -27.19
CA TYR A 621 -31.46 13.94 -25.86
C TYR A 621 -32.06 12.72 -25.17
N LYS A 622 -31.27 12.05 -24.33
CA LYS A 622 -31.71 10.96 -23.48
C LYS A 622 -31.84 11.46 -22.04
N PHE A 623 -33.02 11.29 -21.45
CA PHE A 623 -33.31 11.70 -20.08
C PHE A 623 -32.82 10.67 -19.05
N PHE A 624 -32.27 11.13 -17.93
CA PHE A 624 -31.86 10.28 -16.81
C PHE A 624 -32.29 10.89 -15.49
N SER A 625 -33.01 10.13 -14.65
CA SER A 625 -33.37 10.60 -13.31
C SER A 625 -32.27 10.29 -12.29
N ILE A 626 -31.43 11.28 -11.99
CA ILE A 626 -30.30 11.12 -11.07
C ILE A 626 -30.77 10.78 -9.65
N LYS A 627 -30.16 9.74 -9.07
CA LYS A 627 -30.48 9.23 -7.73
C LYS A 627 -29.34 9.40 -6.73
N SER A 628 -28.18 9.89 -7.17
CA SER A 628 -27.04 10.10 -6.28
C SER A 628 -27.34 11.24 -5.29
N PRO A 629 -27.24 10.99 -3.96
CA PRO A 629 -27.59 11.98 -2.94
C PRO A 629 -26.77 13.26 -3.03
N LEU A 630 -25.49 13.15 -3.40
CA LEU A 630 -24.64 14.28 -3.71
C LEU A 630 -24.40 14.32 -5.23
N ASN A 631 -24.58 15.50 -5.82
CA ASN A 631 -24.38 15.74 -7.24
C ASN A 631 -24.24 17.24 -7.51
N LEU A 632 -23.89 17.58 -8.75
CA LEU A 632 -23.71 18.94 -9.25
C LEU A 632 -24.88 19.89 -8.88
N PHE A 633 -26.13 19.41 -8.84
CA PHE A 633 -27.30 20.25 -8.63
C PHE A 633 -27.53 20.69 -7.18
N LYS A 634 -26.79 20.14 -6.20
CA LYS A 634 -27.06 20.43 -4.77
C LYS A 634 -26.86 21.87 -4.36
N HIS A 635 -26.05 22.64 -5.11
CA HIS A 635 -25.89 24.09 -4.92
C HIS A 635 -26.57 24.92 -6.01
N SER A 636 -27.56 24.35 -6.71
CA SER A 636 -28.32 25.01 -7.77
C SER A 636 -29.63 25.64 -7.27
N PRO A 637 -30.31 26.50 -8.07
CA PRO A 637 -31.59 27.11 -7.69
C PRO A 637 -32.74 26.13 -7.39
N SER A 638 -32.60 24.84 -7.74
CA SER A 638 -33.64 23.81 -7.55
C SER A 638 -33.02 22.41 -7.38
N PRO A 639 -32.42 22.12 -6.21
CA PRO A 639 -31.46 21.02 -6.02
C PRO A 639 -32.06 19.60 -5.96
N ASP A 640 -33.38 19.46 -5.79
CA ASP A 640 -34.04 18.17 -5.56
C ASP A 640 -35.06 17.77 -6.64
N VAL A 641 -35.31 18.65 -7.61
CA VAL A 641 -36.35 18.46 -8.65
C VAL A 641 -35.82 18.57 -10.07
N ILE A 642 -34.57 19.01 -10.23
CA ILE A 642 -33.88 19.11 -11.51
C ILE A 642 -32.98 17.91 -11.68
N THR A 643 -32.99 17.38 -12.90
CA THR A 643 -32.13 16.29 -13.33
C THR A 643 -31.53 16.59 -14.70
N ILE A 644 -31.05 15.57 -15.40
CA ILE A 644 -30.31 15.74 -16.66
C ILE A 644 -30.94 15.02 -17.85
N ALA A 645 -30.76 15.63 -19.02
CA ALA A 645 -30.75 14.90 -20.28
C ALA A 645 -29.48 15.25 -21.05
N PHE A 646 -28.89 14.29 -21.77
CA PHE A 646 -27.70 14.55 -22.59
C PHE A 646 -27.85 14.00 -24.00
N LEU A 647 -27.10 14.60 -24.92
CA LEU A 647 -27.21 14.39 -26.35
C LEU A 647 -26.93 12.93 -26.72
N LYS A 648 -27.89 12.32 -27.40
CA LYS A 648 -27.78 11.00 -28.04
C LYS A 648 -27.31 11.13 -29.48
N GLU A 649 -27.97 11.97 -30.26
CA GLU A 649 -27.68 12.11 -31.69
C GLU A 649 -28.20 13.45 -32.23
N ILE A 650 -27.64 13.88 -33.36
CA ILE A 650 -28.11 15.03 -34.14
C ILE A 650 -28.53 14.51 -35.52
N LYS A 651 -29.74 14.86 -35.96
CA LYS A 651 -30.37 14.36 -37.19
C LYS A 651 -30.52 15.41 -38.27
#